data_AF-A0A1X2I845-F1
#
_entry.id   AF-A0A1X2I845-F1
#
_cell.length_a   1.000
_cell.length_b   1.000
_cell.length_c   1.000
_cell.angle_alpha   90.00
_cell.angle_beta   90.00
_cell.angle_gamma   90.00
#
_symmetry.space_group_name_H-M   'P 1'
#
loop_
_entity.id
_entity.type
_entity.pdbx_description
1 polymer ?
#
loop_
_entity_poly.entity_id
_entity_poly.type
_entity_poly.pdbx_seq_one_letter_code
_entity_poly.pdbx_strand_id
1 'polypeptide(L)'
;MYSIFGQLYPTDIVQDFFKQHNMNLTTDYGSLDLGSMFDGDLYGDCTPFFPADFNRTSVDPCRIENPYGGSSLVTSDGSCLSLADLQSIYNPIDTVNFDWDEFADPIPNSNMMLFGNYVVNMTRYFKNYPPATFGTQIENVLHQSINNDGSYAMLYYKHGHQAMNCAIARFGVGVMQTDSSGCIASNIIMNLLFTIIISMIVVRYLMAILFQWIISRLLVKPGGRSNWLAWRSVQGGNADPKNHIRGSYNTCTLRNQYFPSGPGSSNHHSITPPNSSPPHAVYSIPRYPTPRTSSAFNSSTSLPRHFSSALVTPPSSSTTTTTGEHRESLPGITSHHNGDYLAPYQAKNQTQHHSSSSLTVTSPSLYSLAAPLHFPSDQGSSEIVQTELYTCMMVTCYSEGEDGLRTTMDSLAETTYSSKHKIFFVIADGLIVGAGETKSTPDIVVDMMDIDPNMADPPCVSYLAIADGEKQLNLAKVHAGHYKGVPCITIVKCGTPEEQSSPKPGNRGKRDSQLILMSFFQRVLFHDRLSELDYDIFWKMTCLMKGVTPDKFELVLMVDADTKVLPDALNFMVAAMANDITIMGLCGETRIANKTSSWVTAIQVFEYYISHHYAKAFESLFGIVTCLPGCFSMYRIKAPKNGAWVPILANPDVVLEYNQNIVTTLHEKNLLLLGEDRFLSTVMLRTFPHRQMMFVPQAICKTVVPDEFCVLLSQRRRWINSTVHNLMELALVSDLCGIACLSMQFSIVIDLIGTLVLPCAVVMTIYLVVTAAVSGHPQWQSIGLLASVLGLPGILIVITTRKIIYISWMIIYICAIPIWNFILPVYSFWHFDDFSWGSTRVVVGDEKGKSGNGHDGGTGVFDSSRLVMRKWQDWEVMRTGNRKLLSYNATSSGKDHRPYSSVATLSPTSLDHTTVFPNLSMPTFPGHAHTSSRTFV
;
A
#
# COMPACT_ATOMS: atom_id res chain seq x y z
N MET A 1 -17.80 -43.97 34.10
CA MET A 1 -16.44 -44.48 34.41
C MET A 1 -16.24 -44.37 35.90
N TYR A 2 -15.31 -45.13 36.48
CA TYR A 2 -14.79 -44.87 37.83
C TYR A 2 -13.30 -44.57 37.74
N SER A 3 -12.79 -43.75 38.67
CA SER A 3 -11.36 -43.52 38.84
C SER A 3 -10.78 -44.49 39.86
N ILE A 4 -9.59 -45.02 39.61
CA ILE A 4 -8.82 -45.86 40.54
C ILE A 4 -7.37 -45.38 40.46
N PHE A 5 -6.87 -44.72 41.51
CA PHE A 5 -5.58 -44.01 41.51
C PHE A 5 -5.40 -43.02 40.35
N GLY A 6 -6.48 -42.34 39.96
CA GLY A 6 -6.51 -41.43 38.81
C GLY A 6 -6.58 -42.09 37.43
N GLN A 7 -6.66 -43.42 37.35
CA GLN A 7 -6.86 -44.14 36.10
C GLN A 7 -8.35 -44.41 35.86
N LEU A 8 -8.84 -44.18 34.64
CA LEU A 8 -10.25 -44.27 34.30
C LEU A 8 -10.62 -45.64 33.70
N TYR A 9 -11.58 -46.32 34.34
CA TYR A 9 -12.09 -47.63 33.94
C TYR A 9 -13.58 -47.59 33.59
N PRO A 10 -14.07 -48.49 32.69
CA PRO A 10 -15.49 -48.62 32.38
C PRO A 10 -16.35 -48.94 33.62
N THR A 11 -17.57 -48.40 33.67
CA THR A 11 -18.47 -48.56 34.82
C THR A 11 -18.97 -49.99 34.99
N ASP A 12 -19.22 -50.68 33.88
CA ASP A 12 -19.57 -52.09 33.79
C ASP A 12 -18.44 -53.01 34.27
N ILE A 13 -17.22 -52.83 33.74
CA ILE A 13 -16.04 -53.64 34.11
C ILE A 13 -15.77 -53.56 35.62
N VAL A 14 -15.75 -52.36 36.20
CA VAL A 14 -15.51 -52.19 37.64
C VAL A 14 -16.68 -52.74 38.46
N GLN A 15 -17.93 -52.55 38.04
CA GLN A 15 -19.09 -53.14 38.75
C GLN A 15 -19.06 -54.67 38.74
N ASP A 16 -18.67 -55.30 37.64
CA ASP A 16 -18.58 -56.76 37.55
C ASP A 16 -17.38 -57.31 38.34
N PHE A 17 -16.26 -56.59 38.40
CA PHE A 17 -15.14 -56.94 39.29
C PHE A 17 -15.53 -56.86 40.77
N PHE A 18 -16.27 -55.83 41.19
CA PHE A 18 -16.76 -55.72 42.57
C PHE A 18 -17.81 -56.80 42.90
N LYS A 19 -18.69 -57.16 41.96
CA LYS A 19 -19.66 -58.27 42.14
C LYS A 19 -18.96 -59.61 42.36
N GLN A 20 -17.86 -59.90 41.67
CA GLN A 20 -17.06 -61.11 41.89
C GLN A 20 -16.51 -61.20 43.33
N HIS A 21 -16.26 -60.05 43.96
CA HIS A 21 -15.82 -59.91 45.36
C HIS A 21 -17.00 -59.69 46.34
N ASN A 22 -18.22 -60.07 45.97
CA ASN A 22 -19.47 -59.92 46.75
C ASN A 22 -19.83 -58.47 47.14
N MET A 23 -19.29 -57.46 46.45
CA MET A 23 -19.59 -56.04 46.69
C MET A 23 -20.52 -55.46 45.61
N ASN A 24 -21.48 -54.65 46.02
CA ASN A 24 -22.41 -53.97 45.10
C ASN A 24 -22.03 -52.48 44.96
N LEU A 25 -21.29 -52.15 43.91
CA LEU A 25 -20.84 -50.78 43.62
C LEU A 25 -21.95 -49.97 42.93
N THR A 26 -22.64 -49.12 43.69
CA THR A 26 -23.69 -48.22 43.20
C THR A 26 -23.12 -46.99 42.49
N THR A 27 -23.99 -46.27 41.77
CA THR A 27 -23.66 -44.99 41.11
C THR A 27 -23.25 -43.88 42.08
N ASP A 28 -23.58 -44.02 43.37
CA ASP A 28 -23.35 -43.00 44.40
C ASP A 28 -21.85 -42.78 44.71
N TYR A 29 -21.01 -43.76 44.33
CA TYR A 29 -19.55 -43.69 44.39
C TYR A 29 -18.92 -43.19 43.07
N GLY A 30 -19.73 -42.83 42.06
CA GLY A 30 -19.27 -42.49 40.70
C GLY A 30 -18.43 -41.22 40.58
N SER A 31 -18.41 -40.37 41.60
CA SER A 31 -17.60 -39.14 41.68
C SER A 31 -16.42 -39.24 42.67
N LEU A 32 -16.03 -40.44 43.07
CA LEU A 32 -14.91 -40.70 43.97
C LEU A 32 -13.83 -41.54 43.27
N ASP A 33 -12.56 -41.33 43.66
CA ASP A 33 -11.49 -42.28 43.34
C ASP A 33 -11.60 -43.49 44.26
N LEU A 34 -11.68 -44.70 43.68
CA LEU A 34 -11.87 -45.94 44.42
C LEU A 34 -10.55 -46.59 44.86
N GLY A 35 -9.39 -45.97 44.58
CA GLY A 35 -8.06 -46.50 44.87
C GLY A 35 -7.81 -46.82 46.35
N SER A 36 -8.59 -46.27 47.28
CA SER A 36 -8.49 -46.65 48.69
C SER A 36 -8.87 -48.11 48.97
N MET A 37 -9.69 -48.74 48.13
CA MET A 37 -10.01 -50.18 48.19
C MET A 37 -8.86 -51.09 47.75
N PHE A 38 -7.91 -50.56 46.97
CA PHE A 38 -6.92 -51.35 46.23
C PHE A 38 -5.54 -51.35 46.89
N ASP A 39 -4.76 -52.41 46.67
CA ASP A 39 -3.37 -52.59 47.14
C ASP A 39 -2.40 -51.51 46.60
N GLY A 40 -2.54 -51.11 45.33
CA GLY A 40 -1.89 -49.96 44.67
C GLY A 40 -0.40 -50.10 44.36
N ASP A 41 0.33 -50.89 45.15
CA ASP A 41 1.79 -51.03 45.11
C ASP A 41 2.27 -52.10 44.12
N LEU A 42 1.83 -51.99 42.86
CA LEU A 42 2.03 -52.99 41.78
C LEU A 42 3.47 -53.47 41.59
N TYR A 43 4.45 -52.60 41.82
CA TYR A 43 5.87 -52.86 41.61
C TYR A 43 6.68 -52.97 42.90
N GLY A 44 6.03 -52.85 44.07
CA GLY A 44 6.70 -52.84 45.38
C GLY A 44 7.54 -51.59 45.66
N ASP A 45 7.24 -50.46 45.01
CA ASP A 45 7.91 -49.16 45.21
C ASP A 45 7.89 -48.68 46.67
N CYS A 46 6.88 -49.09 47.45
CA CYS A 46 6.81 -48.74 48.88
C CYS A 46 7.56 -49.70 49.81
N THR A 47 8.01 -50.87 49.34
CA THR A 47 8.75 -51.87 50.16
C THR A 47 9.93 -51.29 50.97
N PRO A 48 10.70 -50.27 50.49
CA PRO A 48 11.77 -49.67 51.28
C PRO A 48 11.34 -48.90 52.54
N PHE A 49 10.06 -48.55 52.67
CA PHE A 49 9.54 -47.68 53.76
C PHE A 49 8.67 -48.42 54.78
N PHE A 50 8.20 -49.61 54.45
CA PHE A 50 7.34 -50.42 55.31
C PHE A 50 8.06 -51.73 55.66
N PRO A 51 8.26 -52.05 56.95
CA PRO A 51 8.92 -53.30 57.34
C PRO A 51 8.06 -54.51 56.96
N ALA A 52 8.67 -55.70 56.90
CA ALA A 52 8.02 -56.92 56.39
C ALA A 52 6.83 -57.43 57.22
N ASP A 53 6.63 -56.90 58.42
CA ASP A 53 5.50 -57.12 59.33
C ASP A 53 4.44 -55.99 59.28
N PHE A 54 4.61 -54.99 58.41
CA PHE A 54 3.65 -53.90 58.23
C PHE A 54 2.36 -54.39 57.57
N ASN A 55 1.31 -54.57 58.38
CA ASN A 55 -0.03 -54.71 57.85
C ASN A 55 -0.59 -53.35 57.44
N ARG A 56 -0.84 -53.13 56.14
CA ARG A 56 -1.52 -51.91 55.67
C ARG A 56 -2.91 -51.76 56.28
N THR A 57 -3.70 -52.83 56.43
CA THR A 57 -5.12 -52.72 56.78
C THR A 57 -5.39 -52.30 58.22
N SER A 58 -4.38 -52.38 59.11
CA SER A 58 -4.49 -51.84 60.49
C SER A 58 -4.16 -50.35 60.60
N VAL A 59 -3.50 -49.77 59.60
CA VAL A 59 -3.15 -48.33 59.54
C VAL A 59 -4.11 -47.60 58.61
N ASP A 60 -4.32 -48.16 57.42
CA ASP A 60 -5.09 -47.58 56.34
C ASP A 60 -6.05 -48.64 55.78
N PRO A 61 -7.23 -48.83 56.41
CA PRO A 61 -8.16 -49.88 56.05
C PRO A 61 -8.72 -49.66 54.64
N CYS A 62 -8.74 -50.71 53.83
CA CYS A 62 -9.20 -50.68 52.45
C CYS A 62 -10.73 -50.56 52.37
N ARG A 63 -11.21 -49.33 52.56
CA ARG A 63 -12.62 -48.93 52.57
C ARG A 63 -12.87 -47.62 51.83
N ILE A 64 -14.11 -47.41 51.39
CA ILE A 64 -14.62 -46.10 50.94
C ILE A 64 -15.82 -45.73 51.79
N GLU A 65 -15.78 -44.56 52.42
CA GLU A 65 -16.89 -44.02 53.20
C GLU A 65 -17.95 -43.43 52.23
N ASN A 66 -19.24 -43.72 52.45
CA ASN A 66 -20.29 -43.28 51.54
C ASN A 66 -20.46 -41.75 51.62
N PRO A 67 -20.38 -41.00 50.50
CA PRO A 67 -20.36 -39.54 50.51
C PRO A 67 -21.69 -38.90 50.95
N TYR A 68 -22.79 -39.66 50.91
CA TYR A 68 -24.13 -39.21 51.35
C TYR A 68 -24.51 -39.75 52.74
N GLY A 69 -23.61 -40.50 53.39
CA GLY A 69 -23.85 -41.17 54.68
C GLY A 69 -24.49 -42.55 54.51
N GLY A 70 -23.91 -43.56 55.15
CA GLY A 70 -24.36 -44.94 55.07
C GLY A 70 -23.28 -45.93 55.47
N SER A 71 -23.46 -47.21 55.14
CA SER A 71 -22.41 -48.22 55.25
C SER A 71 -21.27 -47.91 54.28
N SER A 72 -20.03 -47.91 54.78
CA SER A 72 -18.83 -47.86 53.93
C SER A 72 -18.73 -49.10 53.04
N LEU A 73 -18.17 -48.94 51.85
CA LEU A 73 -17.79 -50.05 50.99
C LEU A 73 -16.54 -50.71 51.58
N VAL A 74 -16.61 -52.01 51.88
CA VAL A 74 -15.52 -52.83 52.46
C VAL A 74 -15.69 -54.27 51.96
N THR A 75 -14.57 -54.98 51.80
CA THR A 75 -14.53 -56.43 51.60
C THR A 75 -14.99 -57.19 52.85
N SER A 76 -15.53 -58.40 52.70
CA SER A 76 -16.10 -59.19 53.82
C SER A 76 -15.06 -59.69 54.84
N ASP A 77 -13.79 -59.72 54.45
CA ASP A 77 -12.61 -60.12 55.22
C ASP A 77 -11.71 -58.92 55.60
N GLY A 78 -12.00 -57.72 55.08
CA GLY A 78 -11.23 -56.50 55.33
C GLY A 78 -9.89 -56.42 54.56
N SER A 79 -9.66 -57.30 53.58
CA SER A 79 -8.50 -57.24 52.68
C SER A 79 -8.64 -56.15 51.62
N CYS A 80 -7.52 -55.75 51.01
CA CYS A 80 -7.52 -54.86 49.86
C CYS A 80 -7.74 -55.67 48.58
N LEU A 81 -8.50 -55.13 47.62
CA LEU A 81 -8.58 -55.68 46.27
C LEU A 81 -7.21 -55.56 45.58
N SER A 82 -6.81 -56.54 44.76
CA SER A 82 -5.60 -56.37 43.97
C SER A 82 -5.85 -55.57 42.70
N LEU A 83 -5.05 -54.53 42.50
CA LEU A 83 -5.03 -53.74 41.27
C LEU A 83 -4.44 -54.56 40.11
N ALA A 84 -3.54 -55.50 40.39
CA ALA A 84 -2.98 -56.41 39.40
C ALA A 84 -4.06 -57.33 38.81
N ASP A 85 -4.95 -57.86 39.65
CA ASP A 85 -6.06 -58.71 39.19
C ASP A 85 -7.02 -57.91 38.29
N LEU A 86 -7.37 -56.67 38.67
CA LEU A 86 -8.20 -55.81 37.82
C LEU A 86 -7.52 -55.48 36.48
N GLN A 87 -6.23 -55.12 36.50
CA GLN A 87 -5.48 -54.80 35.27
C GLN A 87 -5.25 -56.02 34.38
N SER A 88 -5.23 -57.23 34.94
CA SER A 88 -5.20 -58.48 34.17
C SER A 88 -6.48 -58.73 33.37
N ILE A 89 -7.62 -58.18 33.83
CA ILE A 89 -8.92 -58.28 33.18
C ILE A 89 -9.09 -57.15 32.14
N TYR A 90 -8.70 -55.92 32.49
CA TYR A 90 -8.85 -54.76 31.62
C TYR A 90 -7.84 -53.64 31.93
N ASN A 91 -7.16 -53.12 30.92
CA ASN A 91 -6.27 -51.96 31.04
C ASN A 91 -7.08 -50.65 31.14
N PRO A 92 -6.61 -49.62 31.86
CA PRO A 92 -7.29 -48.32 31.93
C PRO A 92 -7.41 -47.67 30.54
N ILE A 93 -8.50 -46.90 30.33
CA ILE A 93 -8.76 -46.23 29.05
C ILE A 93 -7.99 -44.92 28.94
N ASP A 94 -7.96 -44.16 30.04
CA ASP A 94 -7.44 -42.79 30.10
C ASP A 94 -7.07 -42.45 31.57
N THR A 95 -6.57 -41.25 31.83
CA THR A 95 -6.26 -40.73 33.17
C THR A 95 -7.03 -39.46 33.47
N VAL A 96 -7.36 -39.25 34.75
CA VAL A 96 -7.88 -37.97 35.26
C VAL A 96 -6.81 -36.90 35.06
N ASN A 97 -7.13 -35.85 34.32
CA ASN A 97 -6.26 -34.69 34.11
C ASN A 97 -6.70 -33.56 35.04
N PHE A 98 -5.74 -32.85 35.65
CA PHE A 98 -5.97 -31.66 36.47
C PHE A 98 -5.46 -30.41 35.76
N ASP A 99 -6.26 -29.34 35.77
CA ASP A 99 -5.81 -28.01 35.34
C ASP A 99 -5.11 -27.25 36.48
N TRP A 100 -4.24 -26.30 36.11
CA TRP A 100 -3.42 -25.55 37.09
C TRP A 100 -4.25 -24.70 38.05
N ASP A 101 -5.38 -24.16 37.61
CA ASP A 101 -6.30 -23.41 38.47
C ASP A 101 -7.01 -24.33 39.48
N GLU A 102 -7.39 -25.55 39.09
CA GLU A 102 -8.02 -26.56 39.97
C GLU A 102 -7.06 -27.14 41.01
N PHE A 103 -5.77 -27.22 40.66
CA PHE A 103 -4.71 -27.62 41.60
C PHE A 103 -4.35 -26.51 42.59
N ALA A 104 -4.44 -25.23 42.17
CA ALA A 104 -4.10 -24.07 42.99
C ALA A 104 -5.22 -23.65 43.97
N ASP A 105 -6.49 -23.82 43.60
CA ASP A 105 -7.66 -23.65 44.50
C ASP A 105 -8.31 -25.03 44.82
N PRO A 106 -7.67 -25.86 45.65
CA PRO A 106 -8.05 -27.26 45.85
C PRO A 106 -9.29 -27.44 46.75
N ILE A 107 -9.88 -28.64 46.67
CA ILE A 107 -11.04 -29.06 47.46
C ILE A 107 -10.79 -28.84 48.97
N PRO A 108 -11.70 -28.21 49.73
CA PRO A 108 -11.51 -27.95 51.16
C PRO A 108 -11.16 -29.22 51.96
N ASN A 109 -10.09 -29.12 52.75
CA ASN A 109 -9.47 -30.21 53.53
C ASN A 109 -8.75 -31.30 52.70
N SER A 110 -8.47 -31.07 51.42
CA SER A 110 -7.53 -31.90 50.65
C SER A 110 -6.10 -31.35 50.74
N ASN A 111 -5.12 -32.25 50.86
CA ASN A 111 -3.69 -31.98 50.79
C ASN A 111 -3.16 -32.56 49.47
N MET A 112 -3.31 -31.79 48.39
CA MET A 112 -2.89 -32.19 47.04
C MET A 112 -1.40 -31.86 46.85
N MET A 113 -0.69 -32.61 46.01
CA MET A 113 0.72 -32.37 45.68
C MET A 113 0.99 -32.77 44.23
N LEU A 114 1.95 -32.11 43.57
CA LEU A 114 2.44 -32.51 42.26
C LEU A 114 3.81 -33.18 42.40
N PHE A 115 3.94 -34.40 41.85
CA PHE A 115 5.16 -35.20 41.82
C PHE A 115 5.43 -35.73 40.39
N GLY A 116 6.44 -35.17 39.74
CA GLY A 116 6.67 -35.32 38.31
C GLY A 116 5.48 -34.76 37.53
N ASN A 117 4.78 -35.63 36.81
CA ASN A 117 3.54 -35.28 36.13
C ASN A 117 2.28 -35.76 36.90
N TYR A 118 2.43 -36.40 38.06
CA TYR A 118 1.33 -37.04 38.79
C TYR A 118 0.80 -36.16 39.92
N VAL A 119 -0.51 -36.03 40.01
CA VAL A 119 -1.20 -35.34 41.11
C VAL A 119 -1.54 -36.38 42.19
N VAL A 120 -1.19 -36.05 43.43
CA VAL A 120 -1.16 -36.99 44.56
C VAL A 120 -1.90 -36.40 45.77
N ASN A 121 -2.85 -37.15 46.32
CA ASN A 121 -3.72 -36.72 47.43
C ASN A 121 -3.22 -37.29 48.77
N MET A 122 -2.31 -36.57 49.43
CA MET A 122 -1.66 -36.98 50.68
C MET A 122 -2.55 -36.79 51.93
N THR A 123 -3.83 -36.41 51.77
CA THR A 123 -4.79 -36.29 52.90
C THR A 123 -4.90 -37.58 53.69
N ARG A 124 -4.90 -38.73 53.00
CA ARG A 124 -4.96 -40.07 53.62
C ARG A 124 -3.67 -40.43 54.35
N TYR A 125 -2.51 -40.03 53.82
CA TYR A 125 -1.21 -40.18 54.48
C TYR A 125 -1.20 -39.46 55.83
N PHE A 126 -1.40 -38.13 55.83
CA PHE A 126 -1.32 -37.31 57.05
C PHE A 126 -2.38 -37.64 58.12
N LYS A 127 -3.49 -38.29 57.75
CA LYS A 127 -4.55 -38.69 58.68
C LYS A 127 -4.32 -40.06 59.32
N ASN A 128 -3.83 -41.03 58.54
CA ASN A 128 -3.82 -42.45 58.92
C ASN A 128 -2.41 -42.97 59.26
N TYR A 129 -1.36 -42.48 58.61
CA TYR A 129 -0.01 -43.04 58.70
C TYR A 129 0.82 -42.37 59.83
N PRO A 130 1.80 -43.08 60.42
CA PRO A 130 2.73 -42.48 61.37
C PRO A 130 3.51 -41.32 60.74
N PRO A 131 3.69 -40.18 61.45
CA PRO A 131 4.46 -39.07 60.93
C PRO A 131 5.93 -39.49 60.69
N ALA A 132 6.48 -38.99 59.60
CA ALA A 132 7.81 -39.32 59.09
C ALA A 132 7.99 -40.80 58.68
N THR A 133 6.94 -41.45 58.17
CA THR A 133 7.03 -42.78 57.52
C THR A 133 8.06 -42.80 56.39
N PHE A 134 8.17 -41.71 55.60
CA PHE A 134 9.21 -41.55 54.57
C PHE A 134 10.55 -40.99 55.10
N GLY A 135 10.68 -40.84 56.42
CA GLY A 135 11.82 -40.19 57.07
C GLY A 135 11.61 -38.68 57.28
N THR A 136 12.18 -38.15 58.36
CA THR A 136 11.90 -36.78 58.87
C THR A 136 12.29 -35.65 57.91
N GLN A 137 13.24 -35.89 57.01
CA GLN A 137 13.63 -34.91 55.99
C GLN A 137 12.55 -34.79 54.90
N ILE A 138 11.97 -35.91 54.47
CA ILE A 138 10.94 -35.97 53.44
C ILE A 138 9.58 -35.53 54.00
N GLU A 139 9.29 -35.78 55.28
CA GLU A 139 8.10 -35.26 55.96
C GLU A 139 8.01 -33.73 55.91
N ASN A 140 9.14 -33.04 56.09
CA ASN A 140 9.20 -31.58 55.96
C ASN A 140 8.93 -31.11 54.52
N VAL A 141 9.39 -31.86 53.51
CA VAL A 141 9.07 -31.59 52.10
C VAL A 141 7.58 -31.78 51.86
N LEU A 142 6.99 -32.88 52.32
CA LEU A 142 5.55 -33.14 52.21
C LEU A 142 4.74 -31.97 52.79
N HIS A 143 5.03 -31.51 54.01
CA HIS A 143 4.31 -30.38 54.60
C HIS A 143 4.53 -29.04 53.87
N GLN A 144 5.67 -28.84 53.20
CA GLN A 144 5.96 -27.64 52.41
C GLN A 144 5.39 -27.69 50.98
N SER A 145 5.13 -28.89 50.45
CA SER A 145 4.60 -29.13 49.10
C SER A 145 3.07 -29.27 49.05
N ILE A 146 2.37 -29.07 50.16
CA ILE A 146 0.90 -29.04 50.18
C ILE A 146 0.42 -27.94 49.22
N ASN A 147 -0.36 -28.38 48.22
CA ASN A 147 -0.94 -27.61 47.12
C ASN A 147 0.12 -26.91 46.24
N ASN A 148 1.27 -27.57 46.04
CA ASN A 148 2.40 -27.06 45.25
C ASN A 148 3.20 -28.21 44.59
N ASP A 149 4.14 -27.87 43.71
CA ASP A 149 5.11 -28.82 43.16
C ASP A 149 6.18 -29.20 44.19
N GLY A 150 6.20 -30.49 44.58
CA GLY A 150 7.21 -31.04 45.47
C GLY A 150 8.32 -31.81 44.76
N SER A 151 8.25 -31.98 43.44
CA SER A 151 9.14 -32.85 42.65
C SER A 151 10.61 -32.53 42.84
N TYR A 152 10.98 -31.25 42.69
CA TYR A 152 12.37 -30.82 42.83
C TYR A 152 12.87 -30.95 44.28
N ALA A 153 12.01 -30.65 45.26
CA ALA A 153 12.34 -30.75 46.68
C ALA A 153 12.52 -32.22 47.12
N MET A 154 11.72 -33.15 46.58
CA MET A 154 11.91 -34.59 46.79
C MET A 154 13.26 -35.08 46.24
N LEU A 155 13.59 -34.71 45.00
CA LEU A 155 14.83 -35.15 44.34
C LEU A 155 16.12 -34.65 45.01
N TYR A 156 16.04 -33.64 45.90
CA TYR A 156 17.18 -33.19 46.71
C TYR A 156 17.62 -34.21 47.76
N TYR A 157 16.73 -35.08 48.24
CA TYR A 157 17.00 -36.03 49.32
C TYR A 157 17.29 -37.44 48.79
N LYS A 158 18.28 -38.12 49.41
CA LYS A 158 18.82 -39.43 48.97
C LYS A 158 17.74 -40.52 48.74
N HIS A 159 16.65 -40.50 49.50
CA HIS A 159 15.55 -41.46 49.40
C HIS A 159 14.25 -40.83 48.82
N GLY A 160 14.28 -39.55 48.45
CA GLY A 160 13.08 -38.82 48.03
C GLY A 160 12.48 -39.33 46.73
N HIS A 161 13.28 -39.78 45.76
CA HIS A 161 12.76 -40.45 44.55
C HIS A 161 12.00 -41.75 44.88
N GLN A 162 12.48 -42.54 45.86
CA GLN A 162 11.80 -43.77 46.28
C GLN A 162 10.49 -43.43 47.01
N ALA A 163 10.50 -42.42 47.88
CA ALA A 163 9.31 -41.95 48.57
C ALA A 163 8.27 -41.37 47.60
N MET A 164 8.73 -40.64 46.58
CA MET A 164 7.91 -40.07 45.50
C MET A 164 7.21 -41.17 44.69
N ASN A 165 7.94 -42.21 44.26
CA ASN A 165 7.33 -43.38 43.59
C ASN A 165 6.23 -44.01 44.46
N CYS A 166 6.53 -44.29 45.73
CA CYS A 166 5.56 -44.88 46.66
C CYS A 166 4.34 -43.98 46.88
N ALA A 167 4.54 -42.66 46.99
CA ALA A 167 3.47 -41.70 47.15
C ALA A 167 2.56 -41.66 45.92
N ILE A 168 3.12 -41.70 44.71
CA ILE A 168 2.36 -41.82 43.46
C ILE A 168 1.58 -43.15 43.44
N ALA A 169 2.20 -44.28 43.77
CA ALA A 169 1.56 -45.60 43.74
C ALA A 169 0.39 -45.76 44.72
N ARG A 170 0.46 -45.17 45.93
CA ARG A 170 -0.58 -45.32 46.97
C ARG A 170 -1.51 -44.12 47.15
N PHE A 171 -1.18 -42.95 46.61
CA PHE A 171 -1.97 -41.72 46.78
C PHE A 171 -2.15 -40.91 45.49
N GLY A 172 -1.67 -41.38 44.34
CA GLY A 172 -1.97 -40.79 43.03
C GLY A 172 -3.48 -40.71 42.77
N VAL A 173 -3.92 -39.60 42.19
CA VAL A 173 -5.33 -39.32 41.84
C VAL A 173 -5.51 -38.76 40.43
N GLY A 174 -4.41 -38.58 39.68
CA GLY A 174 -4.43 -38.20 38.26
C GLY A 174 -3.06 -37.70 37.79
N VAL A 175 -3.06 -37.00 36.65
CA VAL A 175 -1.90 -36.34 36.07
C VAL A 175 -2.17 -34.86 35.80
N MET A 176 -1.11 -34.06 35.71
CA MET A 176 -1.22 -32.64 35.42
C MET A 176 -1.39 -32.40 33.92
N GLN A 177 -2.36 -31.56 33.53
CA GLN A 177 -2.54 -31.17 32.13
C GLN A 177 -1.30 -30.39 31.66
N THR A 178 -0.69 -30.86 30.58
CA THR A 178 0.50 -30.25 29.97
C THR A 178 0.20 -29.78 28.57
N ASP A 179 0.44 -28.49 28.35
CA ASP A 179 0.21 -27.83 27.08
C ASP A 179 1.18 -28.40 26.02
N SER A 180 0.65 -28.89 24.90
CA SER A 180 1.51 -29.48 23.85
C SER A 180 2.50 -28.44 23.31
N SER A 181 3.70 -28.87 22.91
CA SER A 181 4.70 -27.95 22.32
C SER A 181 4.17 -27.22 21.08
N GLY A 182 3.22 -27.82 20.36
CA GLY A 182 2.46 -27.17 19.28
C GLY A 182 1.52 -26.06 19.76
N CYS A 183 0.83 -26.24 20.89
CA CYS A 183 0.01 -25.20 21.51
C CYS A 183 0.87 -24.02 21.98
N ILE A 184 1.95 -24.30 22.72
CA ILE A 184 2.89 -23.28 23.19
C ILE A 184 3.50 -22.50 22.01
N ALA A 185 3.97 -23.20 20.97
CA ALA A 185 4.51 -22.55 19.77
C ALA A 185 3.45 -21.72 19.04
N SER A 186 2.22 -22.22 18.91
CA SER A 186 1.09 -21.49 18.31
C SER A 186 0.79 -20.20 19.08
N ASN A 187 0.68 -20.27 20.41
CA ASN A 187 0.43 -19.12 21.28
C ASN A 187 1.55 -18.06 21.18
N ILE A 188 2.82 -18.48 21.14
CA ILE A 188 3.96 -17.58 20.94
C ILE A 188 3.90 -16.90 19.56
N ILE A 189 3.66 -17.68 18.49
CA ILE A 189 3.57 -17.16 17.12
C ILE A 189 2.38 -16.20 16.98
N MET A 190 1.21 -16.55 17.51
CA MET A 190 0.01 -15.70 17.47
C MET A 190 0.21 -14.38 18.22
N ASN A 191 0.80 -14.40 19.43
CA ASN A 191 1.08 -13.18 20.18
C ASN A 191 2.13 -12.29 19.49
N LEU A 192 3.14 -12.89 18.87
CA LEU A 192 4.16 -12.18 18.08
C LEU A 192 3.54 -11.54 16.82
N LEU A 193 2.74 -12.28 16.06
CA LEU A 193 2.04 -11.78 14.88
C LEU A 193 1.03 -10.67 15.23
N PHE A 194 0.23 -10.86 16.28
CA PHE A 194 -0.70 -9.86 16.83
C PHE A 194 0.02 -8.53 17.10
N THR A 195 1.15 -8.61 17.81
CA THR A 195 1.97 -7.44 18.16
C THR A 195 2.55 -6.75 16.92
N ILE A 196 3.07 -7.51 15.95
CA ILE A 196 3.63 -6.97 14.71
C ILE A 196 2.55 -6.31 13.84
N ILE A 197 1.38 -6.96 13.67
CA ILE A 197 0.28 -6.45 12.84
C ILE A 197 -0.26 -5.15 13.41
N ILE A 198 -0.55 -5.10 14.72
CA ILE A 198 -1.07 -3.89 15.38
C ILE A 198 -0.01 -2.78 15.34
N SER A 199 1.26 -3.09 15.62
CA SER A 199 2.37 -2.12 15.50
C SER A 199 2.46 -1.54 14.08
N MET A 200 2.39 -2.37 13.04
CA MET A 200 2.41 -1.90 11.64
C MET A 200 1.21 -0.98 11.34
N ILE A 201 -0.01 -1.33 11.76
CA ILE A 201 -1.20 -0.51 11.51
C ILE A 201 -1.09 0.83 12.24
N VAL A 202 -0.68 0.83 13.52
CA VAL A 202 -0.44 2.05 14.31
C VAL A 202 0.62 2.93 13.63
N VAL A 203 1.75 2.37 13.20
CA VAL A 203 2.84 3.12 12.57
C VAL A 203 2.42 3.69 11.21
N ARG A 204 1.81 2.88 10.31
CA ARG A 204 1.29 3.39 9.03
C ARG A 204 0.29 4.53 9.27
N TYR A 205 -0.56 4.43 10.30
CA TYR A 205 -1.54 5.47 10.59
C TYR A 205 -0.91 6.74 11.16
N LEU A 206 -0.04 6.64 12.17
CA LEU A 206 0.69 7.79 12.73
C LEU A 206 1.52 8.53 11.67
N MET A 207 2.10 7.80 10.71
CA MET A 207 2.77 8.35 9.53
C MET A 207 1.81 9.15 8.63
N ALA A 208 0.60 8.64 8.36
CA ALA A 208 -0.42 9.39 7.62
C ALA A 208 -0.91 10.63 8.39
N ILE A 209 -1.04 10.59 9.73
CA ILE A 209 -1.35 11.77 10.56
C ILE A 209 -0.25 12.82 10.44
N LEU A 210 1.01 12.42 10.61
CA LEU A 210 2.17 13.30 10.51
C LEU A 210 2.20 14.02 9.16
N PHE A 211 1.94 13.28 8.07
CA PHE A 211 1.79 13.87 6.75
C PHE A 211 0.62 14.85 6.67
N GLN A 212 -0.59 14.40 7.04
CA GLN A 212 -1.83 15.17 6.87
C GLN A 212 -1.87 16.46 7.70
N TRP A 213 -1.34 16.45 8.93
CA TRP A 213 -1.38 17.60 9.84
C TRP A 213 -0.21 18.58 9.67
N ILE A 214 0.99 18.08 9.36
CA ILE A 214 2.22 18.90 9.32
C ILE A 214 2.73 19.05 7.88
N ILE A 215 3.09 17.95 7.22
CA ILE A 215 3.87 17.99 5.97
C ILE A 215 3.04 18.53 4.79
N SER A 216 1.78 18.12 4.68
CA SER A 216 0.87 18.55 3.61
C SER A 216 0.78 20.07 3.48
N ARG A 217 0.79 20.79 4.60
CA ARG A 217 0.71 22.25 4.68
C ARG A 217 2.00 22.94 4.23
N LEU A 218 3.14 22.27 4.40
CA LEU A 218 4.43 22.76 3.95
C LEU A 218 4.62 22.62 2.44
N LEU A 219 3.91 21.70 1.77
CA LEU A 219 4.02 21.54 0.30
C LEU A 219 3.67 22.81 -0.46
N VAL A 220 2.65 23.57 -0.01
CA VAL A 220 2.15 24.77 -0.69
C VAL A 220 2.72 26.08 -0.13
N LYS A 221 3.38 26.03 1.04
CA LYS A 221 3.93 27.21 1.74
C LYS A 221 5.34 27.56 1.27
N PRO A 222 5.67 28.86 1.11
CA PRO A 222 7.03 29.30 0.77
C PRO A 222 8.09 28.72 1.72
N GLY A 223 9.24 28.31 1.18
CA GLY A 223 10.32 27.65 1.93
C GLY A 223 10.13 26.14 2.13
N GLY A 224 8.92 25.61 1.90
CA GLY A 224 8.67 24.18 1.72
C GLY A 224 9.02 23.27 2.90
N ARG A 225 9.55 22.08 2.59
CA ARG A 225 9.94 21.06 3.59
C ARG A 225 11.41 21.20 3.97
N SER A 226 11.69 21.10 5.28
CA SER A 226 13.04 21.09 5.84
C SER A 226 13.66 19.68 5.81
N ASN A 227 14.99 19.60 5.82
CA ASN A 227 15.80 18.40 5.56
C ASN A 227 15.21 17.06 6.06
N TRP A 228 14.86 16.94 7.34
CA TRP A 228 14.39 15.66 7.92
C TRP A 228 12.98 15.24 7.47
N LEU A 229 12.15 16.21 7.05
CA LEU A 229 10.84 16.00 6.42
C LEU A 229 10.93 15.86 4.89
N ALA A 230 12.13 15.94 4.34
CA ALA A 230 12.41 16.07 2.91
C ALA A 230 13.32 14.94 2.41
N TRP A 231 13.06 13.69 2.85
CA TRP A 231 13.89 12.49 2.64
C TRP A 231 14.23 12.13 1.18
N ARG A 232 13.53 12.71 0.20
CA ARG A 232 13.80 12.59 -1.25
C ARG A 232 13.98 13.95 -1.96
N SER A 233 14.19 15.04 -1.22
CA SER A 233 14.50 16.36 -1.80
C SER A 233 16.00 16.49 -2.06
N VAL A 234 16.40 17.50 -2.84
CA VAL A 234 17.81 17.84 -3.08
C VAL A 234 18.47 18.24 -1.75
N GLN A 235 19.76 17.96 -1.55
CA GLN A 235 20.53 18.48 -0.41
C GLN A 235 20.40 20.00 -0.29
N GLY A 236 20.06 20.49 0.91
CA GLY A 236 19.65 21.88 1.16
C GLY A 236 18.13 22.09 1.19
N GLY A 237 17.35 21.13 0.69
CA GLY A 237 15.89 21.14 0.69
C GLY A 237 15.29 22.29 -0.10
N ASN A 238 14.05 22.64 0.23
CA ASN A 238 13.34 23.76 -0.38
C ASN A 238 13.83 25.12 0.17
N ALA A 239 14.96 25.15 0.88
CA ALA A 239 15.62 26.32 1.43
C ALA A 239 16.88 26.76 0.66
N ASP A 240 17.40 25.97 -0.31
CA ASP A 240 18.44 26.48 -1.23
C ASP A 240 17.82 27.57 -2.14
N PRO A 241 18.34 28.82 -2.13
CA PRO A 241 17.84 29.88 -3.01
C PRO A 241 17.83 29.50 -4.49
N LYS A 242 18.70 28.59 -4.94
CA LYS A 242 18.75 28.10 -6.34
C LYS A 242 17.45 27.43 -6.78
N ASN A 243 16.70 26.81 -5.87
CA ASN A 243 15.40 26.22 -6.16
C ASN A 243 14.29 27.28 -6.35
N HIS A 244 14.53 28.52 -5.90
CA HIS A 244 13.63 29.67 -6.06
C HIS A 244 14.03 30.61 -7.21
N ILE A 245 15.15 30.33 -7.90
CA ILE A 245 15.55 31.10 -9.08
C ILE A 245 14.60 30.77 -10.24
N ARG A 246 13.76 31.73 -10.61
CA ARG A 246 13.01 31.70 -11.89
C ARG A 246 14.00 31.42 -13.03
N GLY A 247 13.65 30.49 -13.92
CA GLY A 247 14.34 30.35 -15.20
C GLY A 247 14.43 31.72 -15.89
N SER A 248 15.61 32.07 -16.41
CA SER A 248 15.90 33.44 -16.86
C SER A 248 15.12 33.78 -18.14
N TYR A 249 13.90 34.28 -17.96
CA TYR A 249 13.02 34.69 -19.05
C TYR A 249 13.17 36.20 -19.32
N ASN A 250 13.50 36.51 -20.58
CA ASN A 250 13.45 37.84 -21.21
C ASN A 250 14.48 38.90 -20.79
N THR A 251 15.71 38.78 -21.31
CA THR A 251 16.53 39.95 -21.71
C THR A 251 16.98 39.91 -23.18
N CYS A 252 16.26 39.19 -24.05
CA CYS A 252 16.27 39.48 -25.50
C CYS A 252 15.40 40.71 -25.80
N THR A 253 15.80 41.88 -25.29
CA THR A 253 15.23 43.16 -25.71
C THR A 253 15.61 43.42 -27.16
N LEU A 254 14.61 43.67 -28.01
CA LEU A 254 14.82 44.15 -29.38
C LEU A 254 15.52 45.52 -29.32
N ARG A 255 16.85 45.50 -29.47
CA ARG A 255 17.68 46.71 -29.42
C ARG A 255 17.51 47.51 -30.72
N ASN A 256 16.48 48.35 -30.79
CA ASN A 256 16.33 49.35 -31.82
C ASN A 256 17.63 50.15 -31.97
N GLN A 257 18.21 50.14 -33.16
CA GLN A 257 19.41 50.91 -33.47
C GLN A 257 19.04 52.37 -33.74
N TYR A 258 19.23 53.22 -32.73
CA TYR A 258 19.43 54.65 -32.93
C TYR A 258 20.81 55.03 -32.40
N PHE A 259 21.70 55.44 -33.31
CA PHE A 259 22.90 56.18 -32.96
C PHE A 259 22.51 57.63 -32.63
N PRO A 260 23.19 58.24 -31.66
CA PRO A 260 24.09 59.33 -32.03
C PRO A 260 25.47 59.26 -31.34
N SER A 261 26.36 60.15 -31.79
CA SER A 261 27.79 60.22 -31.47
C SER A 261 28.13 61.07 -30.24
N GLY A 262 29.15 60.67 -29.47
CA GLY A 262 29.81 61.51 -28.47
C GLY A 262 30.84 60.73 -27.61
N PRO A 263 32.08 61.21 -27.43
CA PRO A 263 33.11 60.51 -26.64
C PRO A 263 33.09 60.90 -25.15
N GLY A 264 33.43 59.97 -24.25
CA GLY A 264 33.51 60.21 -22.80
C GLY A 264 34.44 59.21 -22.08
N SER A 265 35.22 59.71 -21.13
CA SER A 265 36.41 59.03 -20.58
C SER A 265 36.13 57.80 -19.70
N SER A 266 36.98 56.77 -19.90
CA SER A 266 37.64 55.94 -18.88
C SER A 266 37.17 56.01 -17.41
N ASN A 267 36.96 54.83 -16.79
CA ASN A 267 37.98 54.29 -15.89
C ASN A 267 37.87 52.77 -15.64
N HIS A 268 38.98 52.17 -15.21
CA HIS A 268 39.14 50.74 -14.95
C HIS A 268 38.55 50.31 -13.60
N HIS A 269 38.13 49.05 -13.49
CA HIS A 269 38.90 48.06 -12.70
C HIS A 269 38.60 46.63 -13.16
N SER A 270 39.64 45.80 -13.24
CA SER A 270 39.60 44.42 -13.72
C SER A 270 39.95 43.43 -12.60
N ILE A 271 39.15 42.38 -12.44
CA ILE A 271 39.47 41.22 -11.60
C ILE A 271 39.33 39.96 -12.45
N THR A 272 40.38 39.14 -12.48
CA THR A 272 40.45 37.89 -13.25
C THR A 272 39.78 36.73 -12.50
N PRO A 273 39.05 35.83 -13.19
CA PRO A 273 38.56 34.60 -12.59
C PRO A 273 39.69 33.55 -12.45
N PRO A 274 39.69 32.70 -11.40
CA PRO A 274 40.69 31.66 -11.22
C PRO A 274 40.39 30.42 -12.07
N ASN A 275 41.42 29.85 -12.71
CA ASN A 275 41.35 28.53 -13.33
C ASN A 275 41.27 27.43 -12.25
N SER A 276 40.23 26.60 -12.31
CA SER A 276 40.25 25.27 -11.69
C SER A 276 39.35 24.30 -12.46
N SER A 277 39.95 23.24 -13.00
CA SER A 277 39.24 22.20 -13.75
C SER A 277 38.91 21.02 -12.83
N PRO A 278 37.64 20.55 -12.74
CA PRO A 278 37.32 19.31 -12.06
C PRO A 278 37.94 18.09 -12.76
N PRO A 279 38.31 17.02 -12.04
CA PRO A 279 38.92 15.83 -12.62
C PRO A 279 37.92 15.00 -13.45
N HIS A 280 38.43 14.24 -14.42
CA HIS A 280 37.64 13.32 -15.22
C HIS A 280 37.10 12.15 -14.38
N ALA A 281 35.78 12.08 -14.19
CA ALA A 281 35.12 10.86 -13.76
C ALA A 281 35.05 9.86 -14.93
N VAL A 282 35.63 8.68 -14.75
CA VAL A 282 35.54 7.58 -15.73
C VAL A 282 34.16 6.94 -15.62
N TYR A 283 33.37 7.02 -16.69
CA TYR A 283 32.09 6.31 -16.77
C TYR A 283 32.33 4.80 -16.93
N SER A 284 31.99 4.03 -15.89
CA SER A 284 31.84 2.58 -16.00
C SER A 284 30.52 2.26 -16.73
N ILE A 285 30.60 1.41 -17.75
CA ILE A 285 29.44 1.02 -18.56
C ILE A 285 28.55 0.05 -17.76
N PRO A 286 27.26 0.36 -17.51
CA PRO A 286 26.33 -0.59 -16.91
C PRO A 286 26.12 -1.81 -17.82
N ARG A 287 26.13 -3.02 -17.26
CA ARG A 287 25.82 -4.24 -18.02
C ARG A 287 24.32 -4.42 -18.14
N TYR A 288 23.80 -4.42 -19.37
CA TYR A 288 22.44 -4.86 -19.66
C TYR A 288 22.25 -6.34 -19.27
N PRO A 289 21.18 -6.70 -18.55
CA PRO A 289 20.66 -8.07 -18.55
C PRO A 289 20.03 -8.36 -19.91
N THR A 290 20.45 -9.43 -20.59
CA THR A 290 19.75 -9.92 -21.78
C THR A 290 18.47 -10.67 -21.38
N PRO A 291 17.40 -10.62 -22.20
CA PRO A 291 16.17 -11.34 -21.90
C PRO A 291 16.43 -12.85 -21.97
N ARG A 292 16.22 -13.54 -20.85
CA ARG A 292 16.21 -15.02 -20.83
C ARG A 292 14.81 -15.52 -21.18
N THR A 293 14.72 -16.22 -22.30
CA THR A 293 13.54 -17.01 -22.65
C THR A 293 13.30 -18.10 -21.61
N SER A 294 12.05 -18.26 -21.20
CA SER A 294 11.60 -19.29 -20.26
C SER A 294 11.40 -20.63 -20.99
N SER A 295 12.40 -21.52 -20.92
CA SER A 295 12.21 -22.95 -21.17
C SER A 295 12.26 -23.70 -19.84
N ALA A 296 11.22 -24.49 -19.56
CA ALA A 296 10.98 -25.12 -18.27
C ALA A 296 11.28 -26.63 -18.28
N PHE A 297 11.63 -27.16 -17.12
CA PHE A 297 11.68 -28.58 -16.72
C PHE A 297 12.28 -29.63 -17.68
N ASN A 298 13.30 -30.33 -17.18
CA ASN A 298 13.34 -31.79 -17.35
C ASN A 298 13.99 -32.45 -16.12
N SER A 299 13.61 -33.68 -15.79
CA SER A 299 13.80 -34.28 -14.46
C SER A 299 14.67 -35.55 -14.46
N SER A 300 15.61 -35.67 -13.52
CA SER A 300 16.18 -36.96 -13.11
C SER A 300 16.81 -36.93 -11.71
N THR A 301 16.81 -38.09 -11.04
CA THR A 301 17.24 -38.31 -9.65
C THR A 301 18.64 -38.93 -9.54
N SER A 302 19.49 -38.53 -8.57
CA SER A 302 20.37 -39.47 -7.83
C SER A 302 21.13 -38.85 -6.63
N LEU A 303 20.81 -39.38 -5.43
CA LEU A 303 21.68 -39.71 -4.26
C LEU A 303 22.66 -38.68 -3.61
N PRO A 304 22.98 -38.83 -2.30
CA PRO A 304 23.70 -37.83 -1.50
C PRO A 304 25.22 -38.07 -1.37
N ARG A 305 25.94 -37.12 -0.75
CA ARG A 305 27.27 -37.32 -0.18
C ARG A 305 27.40 -36.70 1.23
N HIS A 306 28.05 -37.44 2.13
CA HIS A 306 28.46 -36.97 3.45
C HIS A 306 29.57 -35.92 3.37
N PHE A 307 29.72 -35.11 4.43
CA PHE A 307 31.03 -34.90 5.08
C PHE A 307 30.84 -34.63 6.58
N SER A 308 31.94 -34.74 7.35
CA SER A 308 31.92 -35.10 8.77
C SER A 308 32.04 -33.94 9.76
N SER A 309 31.72 -34.23 11.02
CA SER A 309 31.82 -33.36 12.19
C SER A 309 33.25 -33.09 12.66
N ALA A 310 33.46 -31.92 13.28
CA ALA A 310 34.54 -31.65 14.22
C ALA A 310 34.06 -30.66 15.29
N LEU A 311 34.49 -30.86 16.55
CA LEU A 311 34.15 -30.06 17.73
C LEU A 311 35.38 -29.26 18.17
N VAL A 312 35.22 -28.07 18.77
CA VAL A 312 36.14 -27.49 19.79
C VAL A 312 35.49 -26.28 20.49
N THR A 313 35.84 -26.07 21.76
CA THR A 313 35.27 -25.09 22.70
C THR A 313 36.14 -23.83 22.90
N PRO A 314 35.63 -22.74 23.51
CA PRO A 314 36.34 -21.46 23.62
C PRO A 314 37.27 -21.35 24.85
N PRO A 315 38.26 -20.43 24.85
CA PRO A 315 39.12 -20.12 26.00
C PRO A 315 38.70 -18.82 26.74
N SER A 316 39.07 -18.70 28.02
CA SER A 316 38.92 -17.47 28.81
C SER A 316 40.10 -17.20 29.76
N SER A 317 40.48 -15.92 29.86
CA SER A 317 41.18 -15.24 30.99
C SER A 317 42.49 -15.78 31.59
N SER A 318 43.48 -14.88 31.80
CA SER A 318 44.28 -14.84 33.05
C SER A 318 45.08 -13.53 33.26
N THR A 319 44.92 -12.92 34.46
CA THR A 319 45.88 -12.00 35.16
C THR A 319 46.23 -10.62 34.52
N THR A 320 46.68 -9.58 35.26
CA THR A 320 47.48 -9.58 36.52
C THR A 320 47.19 -8.41 37.51
N THR A 321 47.10 -8.76 38.81
CA THR A 321 47.59 -8.05 40.04
C THR A 321 47.24 -6.59 40.44
N THR A 322 46.58 -6.48 41.63
CA THR A 322 46.87 -5.57 42.81
C THR A 322 46.80 -4.03 42.67
N THR A 323 46.53 -3.21 43.71
CA THR A 323 46.25 -3.40 45.17
C THR A 323 44.89 -2.75 45.55
N GLY A 324 44.55 -2.65 46.85
CA GLY A 324 43.38 -1.89 47.33
C GLY A 324 43.53 -1.41 48.78
N GLU A 325 42.72 -0.44 49.20
CA GLU A 325 42.67 0.07 50.59
C GLU A 325 41.28 0.70 50.92
N HIS A 326 41.06 1.12 52.18
CA HIS A 326 39.73 1.43 52.75
C HIS A 326 39.40 2.94 52.87
N ARG A 327 38.09 3.24 52.99
CA ARG A 327 37.43 3.99 54.10
C ARG A 327 36.68 5.32 53.82
N GLU A 328 35.39 5.28 54.18
CA GLU A 328 34.46 6.27 54.79
C GLU A 328 34.69 7.81 54.77
N SER A 329 33.56 8.53 54.60
CA SER A 329 33.12 9.77 55.30
C SER A 329 33.37 11.20 54.73
N LEU A 330 32.44 12.09 55.11
CA LEU A 330 32.30 13.56 54.85
C LEU A 330 33.01 14.39 55.97
N PRO A 331 32.95 15.76 56.06
CA PRO A 331 32.51 16.83 55.11
C PRO A 331 33.43 18.10 54.99
N GLY A 332 33.22 18.89 53.90
CA GLY A 332 32.94 20.34 53.98
C GLY A 332 34.03 21.44 54.04
N ILE A 333 33.63 22.67 53.63
CA ILE A 333 34.19 24.01 53.99
C ILE A 333 35.57 24.35 53.32
N THR A 334 35.91 25.56 52.79
CA THR A 334 35.37 26.95 52.84
C THR A 334 35.52 27.73 51.49
N SER A 335 34.52 28.60 51.20
CA SER A 335 34.53 29.96 50.58
C SER A 335 35.70 30.56 49.75
N HIS A 336 35.34 31.38 48.76
CA HIS A 336 35.66 32.83 48.77
C HIS A 336 34.67 33.71 47.94
N HIS A 337 34.56 34.99 48.33
CA HIS A 337 33.81 36.16 47.80
C HIS A 337 33.66 36.34 46.28
N ASN A 338 32.70 37.11 45.71
CA ASN A 338 31.56 37.94 46.20
C ASN A 338 30.46 37.98 45.11
N GLY A 339 29.18 38.37 45.31
CA GLY A 339 28.64 39.68 45.78
C GLY A 339 28.36 40.56 44.54
N ASP A 340 27.16 41.11 44.28
CA ASP A 340 26.19 41.74 45.20
C ASP A 340 24.68 41.48 44.90
N TYR A 341 23.82 41.95 45.83
CA TYR A 341 22.35 42.09 45.76
C TYR A 341 21.99 43.61 45.79
N LEU A 342 20.77 44.19 45.93
CA LEU A 342 19.41 43.87 46.44
C LEU A 342 18.36 44.73 45.67
N ALA A 343 17.02 44.61 45.80
CA ALA A 343 16.09 43.51 46.08
C ALA A 343 14.61 44.01 45.78
N PRO A 344 13.51 43.91 46.59
CA PRO A 344 12.14 43.76 46.01
C PRO A 344 11.01 44.66 46.62
N TYR A 345 9.75 44.18 46.52
CA TYR A 345 8.44 44.73 46.95
C TYR A 345 7.72 45.64 45.93
N GLN A 346 6.39 45.68 45.83
CA GLN A 346 5.31 45.17 46.73
C GLN A 346 4.40 44.09 46.10
N ALA A 347 3.41 43.61 46.86
CA ALA A 347 2.53 42.47 46.53
C ALA A 347 1.03 42.74 46.83
N LYS A 348 0.16 41.76 46.48
CA LYS A 348 -1.31 41.59 46.69
C LYS A 348 -2.09 41.53 45.36
N ASN A 349 -3.14 40.72 45.20
CA ASN A 349 -3.54 39.47 45.89
C ASN A 349 -4.59 38.73 45.00
N GLN A 350 -4.83 37.43 45.27
CA GLN A 350 -6.13 36.71 45.17
C GLN A 350 -7.15 37.05 44.05
N THR A 351 -7.81 36.14 43.32
CA THR A 351 -7.80 34.68 43.05
C THR A 351 -9.13 34.38 42.31
N GLN A 352 -9.16 33.32 41.48
CA GLN A 352 -10.33 32.43 41.24
C GLN A 352 -11.52 32.80 40.29
N HIS A 353 -11.74 31.84 39.37
CA HIS A 353 -13.00 31.21 38.91
C HIS A 353 -14.01 31.87 37.93
N HIS A 354 -14.22 31.11 36.83
CA HIS A 354 -15.46 30.79 36.09
C HIS A 354 -16.49 31.86 35.69
N SER A 355 -16.70 32.01 34.36
CA SER A 355 -17.90 31.58 33.58
C SER A 355 -17.89 32.28 32.20
N SER A 356 -18.19 31.74 31.01
CA SER A 356 -19.01 30.61 30.51
C SER A 356 -20.51 30.86 30.27
N SER A 357 -20.84 31.69 29.26
CA SER A 357 -22.13 31.75 28.51
C SER A 357 -21.97 32.77 27.36
N SER A 358 -21.93 32.41 26.07
CA SER A 358 -22.99 31.94 25.16
C SER A 358 -23.94 33.04 24.63
N LEU A 359 -23.92 33.23 23.29
CA LEU A 359 -25.06 33.28 22.34
C LEU A 359 -26.33 34.11 22.74
N THR A 360 -26.95 34.95 21.90
CA THR A 360 -27.25 34.81 20.45
C THR A 360 -27.71 36.13 19.78
N VAL A 361 -27.43 36.27 18.47
CA VAL A 361 -28.33 36.72 17.36
C VAL A 361 -29.29 37.92 17.54
N THR A 362 -29.08 39.01 16.78
CA THR A 362 -29.97 39.51 15.68
C THR A 362 -29.38 40.73 14.94
N SER A 363 -29.62 40.82 13.63
CA SER A 363 -29.50 42.01 12.75
C SER A 363 -30.95 42.46 12.34
N PRO A 364 -31.24 43.53 11.55
CA PRO A 364 -30.38 44.32 10.65
C PRO A 364 -30.69 45.84 10.53
N SER A 365 -30.23 46.47 9.41
CA SER A 365 -30.62 47.78 8.82
C SER A 365 -30.05 49.10 9.42
N LEU A 366 -29.87 50.20 8.66
CA LEU A 366 -29.30 50.39 7.30
C LEU A 366 -28.96 51.89 7.06
N TYR A 367 -28.02 52.17 6.14
CA TYR A 367 -27.63 53.49 5.57
C TYR A 367 -26.99 54.58 6.48
N SER A 368 -25.72 54.92 6.23
CA SER A 368 -25.31 56.32 5.95
C SER A 368 -23.93 56.44 5.25
N LEU A 369 -23.96 57.07 4.08
CA LEU A 369 -22.93 57.77 3.28
C LEU A 369 -21.42 57.74 3.68
N ALA A 370 -20.68 56.93 2.91
CA ALA A 370 -19.41 57.20 2.22
C ALA A 370 -18.47 58.38 2.60
N ALA A 371 -17.21 58.04 2.90
CA ALA A 371 -16.01 58.75 2.43
C ALA A 371 -14.85 57.73 2.22
N PRO A 372 -14.10 57.76 1.10
CA PRO A 372 -13.09 56.74 0.81
C PRO A 372 -11.74 57.04 1.49
N LEU A 373 -11.45 56.37 2.62
CA LEU A 373 -10.10 56.37 3.19
C LEU A 373 -9.18 55.47 2.36
N HIS A 374 -8.08 56.07 1.89
CA HIS A 374 -7.07 55.40 1.08
C HIS A 374 -6.12 54.59 1.98
N PHE A 375 -6.54 53.39 2.35
CA PHE A 375 -5.66 52.46 3.08
C PHE A 375 -4.49 52.04 2.19
N PRO A 376 -3.23 52.11 2.67
CA PRO A 376 -2.12 51.44 2.01
C PRO A 376 -2.45 49.94 1.88
N SER A 377 -2.15 49.35 0.73
CA SER A 377 -2.26 47.91 0.54
C SER A 377 -1.21 47.22 1.42
N ASP A 378 -1.62 46.77 2.60
CA ASP A 378 -0.78 46.02 3.51
C ASP A 378 -0.20 44.79 2.79
N GLN A 379 1.13 44.64 2.81
CA GLN A 379 1.81 43.50 2.19
C GLN A 379 1.74 42.29 3.13
N GLY A 380 0.50 41.86 3.42
CA GLY A 380 0.22 40.60 4.09
C GLY A 380 0.89 39.47 3.33
N SER A 381 1.85 38.81 3.97
CA SER A 381 2.65 37.75 3.36
C SER A 381 1.74 36.62 2.88
N SER A 382 1.72 36.38 1.57
CA SER A 382 0.87 35.37 0.96
C SER A 382 1.21 33.98 1.51
N GLU A 383 0.23 33.30 2.12
CA GLU A 383 0.42 31.98 2.73
C GLU A 383 0.78 30.86 1.73
N ILE A 384 0.81 31.14 0.43
CA ILE A 384 0.98 30.17 -0.66
C ILE A 384 2.01 30.71 -1.65
N VAL A 385 2.80 29.83 -2.28
CA VAL A 385 3.75 30.19 -3.35
C VAL A 385 3.02 30.79 -4.56
N GLN A 386 3.35 32.04 -4.91
CA GLN A 386 2.71 32.82 -5.99
C GLN A 386 3.37 32.67 -7.38
N THR A 387 4.06 31.57 -7.64
CA THR A 387 4.73 31.35 -8.94
C THR A 387 3.71 30.86 -9.98
N GLU A 388 3.31 31.73 -10.89
CA GLU A 388 2.52 31.35 -12.06
C GLU A 388 3.37 30.52 -13.04
N LEU A 389 3.00 29.25 -13.23
CA LEU A 389 3.58 28.31 -14.19
C LEU A 389 2.57 27.99 -15.31
N TYR A 390 3.00 28.04 -16.57
CA TYR A 390 2.14 27.72 -17.71
C TYR A 390 1.66 26.26 -17.63
N THR A 391 0.35 26.08 -17.46
CA THR A 391 -0.29 24.81 -17.11
C THR A 391 -1.33 24.41 -18.17
N CYS A 392 -1.18 23.21 -18.70
CA CYS A 392 -2.17 22.59 -19.58
C CYS A 392 -3.26 21.91 -18.73
N MET A 393 -4.53 22.07 -19.09
CA MET A 393 -5.67 21.39 -18.45
C MET A 393 -6.24 20.37 -19.44
N MET A 394 -5.74 19.15 -19.38
CA MET A 394 -6.16 18.07 -20.27
C MET A 394 -7.43 17.41 -19.73
N VAL A 395 -8.46 17.39 -20.56
CA VAL A 395 -9.75 16.72 -20.27
C VAL A 395 -9.99 15.68 -21.35
N THR A 396 -10.05 14.40 -20.97
CA THR A 396 -10.37 13.31 -21.91
C THR A 396 -11.82 12.92 -21.82
N CYS A 397 -12.51 12.90 -22.95
CA CYS A 397 -13.90 12.46 -23.07
C CYS A 397 -14.05 11.40 -24.19
N TYR A 398 -15.11 10.60 -24.08
CA TYR A 398 -15.46 9.49 -24.97
C TYR A 398 -16.98 9.35 -25.15
N SER A 399 -17.77 9.46 -24.08
CA SER A 399 -19.23 9.22 -24.14
C SER A 399 -20.01 10.03 -23.10
N GLU A 400 -19.41 11.11 -22.61
CA GLU A 400 -19.99 12.03 -21.64
C GLU A 400 -20.97 12.97 -22.34
N GLY A 401 -22.14 13.12 -21.72
CA GLY A 401 -23.16 14.11 -22.08
C GLY A 401 -22.82 15.51 -21.58
N GLU A 402 -23.63 16.49 -22.00
CA GLU A 402 -23.38 17.92 -21.75
C GLU A 402 -23.23 18.25 -20.26
N ASP A 403 -24.11 17.76 -19.39
CA ASP A 403 -24.08 18.07 -17.94
C ASP A 403 -22.74 17.67 -17.27
N GLY A 404 -22.14 16.56 -17.70
CA GLY A 404 -20.86 16.08 -17.17
C GLY A 404 -19.70 16.95 -17.64
N LEU A 405 -19.60 17.14 -18.96
CA LEU A 405 -18.58 17.96 -19.60
C LEU A 405 -18.63 19.41 -19.07
N ARG A 406 -19.83 20.00 -19.04
CA ARG A 406 -20.10 21.34 -18.52
C ARG A 406 -19.72 21.46 -17.04
N THR A 407 -20.08 20.47 -16.21
CA THR A 407 -19.70 20.43 -14.78
C THR A 407 -18.18 20.46 -14.59
N THR A 408 -17.45 19.70 -15.39
CA THR A 408 -15.99 19.61 -15.35
C THR A 408 -15.34 20.90 -15.87
N MET A 409 -15.68 21.34 -17.08
CA MET A 409 -15.09 22.51 -17.73
C MET A 409 -15.42 23.82 -16.99
N ASP A 410 -16.63 23.99 -16.46
CA ASP A 410 -16.98 25.12 -15.59
C ASP A 410 -16.07 25.17 -14.36
N SER A 411 -15.95 24.03 -13.67
CA SER A 411 -15.18 23.95 -12.43
C SER A 411 -13.68 24.21 -12.61
N LEU A 412 -13.15 23.95 -13.82
CA LEU A 412 -11.78 24.24 -14.21
C LEU A 412 -11.60 25.70 -14.66
N ALA A 413 -12.56 26.26 -15.41
CA ALA A 413 -12.51 27.65 -15.85
C ALA A 413 -12.59 28.61 -14.65
N GLU A 414 -13.50 28.34 -13.72
CA GLU A 414 -13.80 29.12 -12.52
C GLU A 414 -12.78 28.90 -11.36
N THR A 415 -11.70 28.13 -11.60
CA THR A 415 -10.58 28.05 -10.63
C THR A 415 -9.95 29.41 -10.39
N THR A 416 -9.53 29.68 -9.15
CA THR A 416 -8.88 30.92 -8.71
C THR A 416 -7.45 31.09 -9.26
N TYR A 417 -7.02 30.22 -10.18
CA TYR A 417 -5.77 30.34 -10.93
C TYR A 417 -5.94 31.16 -12.22
N SER A 418 -4.89 31.91 -12.55
CA SER A 418 -4.83 32.91 -13.61
C SER A 418 -5.14 32.37 -15.00
N SER A 419 -6.20 32.88 -15.64
CA SER A 419 -6.59 32.54 -17.03
C SER A 419 -5.57 32.92 -18.11
N LYS A 420 -4.47 33.61 -17.73
CA LYS A 420 -3.31 33.89 -18.60
C LYS A 420 -2.29 32.74 -18.62
N HIS A 421 -2.33 31.87 -17.62
CA HIS A 421 -1.35 30.80 -17.39
C HIS A 421 -1.97 29.40 -17.42
N LYS A 422 -3.25 29.27 -17.81
CA LYS A 422 -3.96 28.00 -18.03
C LYS A 422 -4.63 27.95 -19.40
N ILE A 423 -4.65 26.78 -20.03
CA ILE A 423 -5.31 26.48 -21.31
C ILE A 423 -6.03 25.13 -21.21
N PHE A 424 -7.22 25.00 -21.79
CA PHE A 424 -7.87 23.70 -21.98
C PHE A 424 -7.29 22.95 -23.18
N PHE A 425 -7.06 21.65 -23.01
CA PHE A 425 -6.59 20.71 -24.03
C PHE A 425 -7.53 19.50 -23.98
N VAL A 426 -8.73 19.69 -24.50
CA VAL A 426 -9.78 18.66 -24.48
C VAL A 426 -9.51 17.66 -25.60
N ILE A 427 -9.69 16.37 -25.34
CA ILE A 427 -9.50 15.31 -26.33
C ILE A 427 -10.71 14.39 -26.33
N ALA A 428 -11.44 14.36 -27.45
CA ALA A 428 -12.55 13.45 -27.68
C ALA A 428 -12.06 12.19 -28.42
N ASP A 429 -12.18 11.04 -27.76
CA ASP A 429 -11.66 9.75 -28.22
C ASP A 429 -12.58 9.04 -29.22
N GLY A 430 -12.86 9.71 -30.35
CA GLY A 430 -13.67 9.21 -31.45
C GLY A 430 -15.01 9.94 -31.63
N LEU A 431 -15.69 9.64 -32.73
CA LEU A 431 -17.00 10.21 -33.07
C LEU A 431 -18.13 9.38 -32.44
N ILE A 432 -18.41 9.61 -31.16
CA ILE A 432 -19.24 8.74 -30.31
C ILE A 432 -20.45 9.49 -29.73
N VAL A 433 -21.61 8.83 -29.72
CA VAL A 433 -22.86 9.31 -29.09
C VAL A 433 -23.17 8.46 -27.85
N GLY A 434 -23.22 9.09 -26.67
CA GLY A 434 -23.59 8.43 -25.42
C GLY A 434 -25.07 8.02 -25.38
N ALA A 435 -25.39 6.93 -24.68
CA ALA A 435 -26.80 6.51 -24.53
C ALA A 435 -27.64 7.59 -23.82
N GLY A 436 -28.66 8.09 -24.53
CA GLY A 436 -29.53 9.18 -24.08
C GLY A 436 -29.22 10.54 -24.73
N GLU A 437 -28.03 10.70 -25.31
CA GLU A 437 -27.62 11.93 -25.98
C GLU A 437 -28.15 12.03 -27.42
N THR A 438 -28.31 13.27 -27.91
CA THR A 438 -28.77 13.56 -29.29
C THR A 438 -27.67 14.05 -30.23
N LYS A 439 -26.48 14.33 -29.68
CA LYS A 439 -25.28 14.80 -30.38
C LYS A 439 -24.10 13.91 -30.00
N SER A 440 -23.01 13.93 -30.78
CA SER A 440 -21.79 13.25 -30.34
C SER A 440 -21.09 14.04 -29.23
N THR A 441 -20.38 13.34 -28.35
CA THR A 441 -19.55 13.95 -27.30
C THR A 441 -18.59 15.03 -27.85
N PRO A 442 -17.89 14.85 -29.00
CA PRO A 442 -17.12 15.96 -29.59
C PRO A 442 -17.96 17.15 -30.06
N ASP A 443 -19.14 16.94 -30.67
CA ASP A 443 -20.02 18.07 -31.07
C ASP A 443 -20.44 18.88 -29.84
N ILE A 444 -20.79 18.22 -28.74
CA ILE A 444 -21.17 18.86 -27.48
C ILE A 444 -20.02 19.72 -26.92
N VAL A 445 -18.78 19.25 -26.97
CA VAL A 445 -17.60 20.05 -26.55
C VAL A 445 -17.39 21.25 -27.47
N VAL A 446 -17.56 21.10 -28.78
CA VAL A 446 -17.34 22.16 -29.76
C VAL A 446 -18.45 23.23 -29.69
N ASP A 447 -19.71 22.83 -29.57
CA ASP A 447 -20.87 23.73 -29.36
C ASP A 447 -20.78 24.53 -28.05
N MET A 448 -20.04 24.02 -27.06
CA MET A 448 -19.78 24.70 -25.80
C MET A 448 -18.70 25.78 -25.87
N MET A 449 -17.97 25.92 -26.99
CA MET A 449 -16.83 26.84 -27.12
C MET A 449 -17.17 28.12 -27.89
N ASP A 450 -16.57 29.23 -27.45
CA ASP A 450 -16.42 30.46 -28.23
C ASP A 450 -15.32 30.25 -29.30
N ILE A 451 -15.65 29.56 -30.40
CA ILE A 451 -14.71 29.22 -31.49
C ILE A 451 -14.18 30.49 -32.17
N ASP A 452 -12.87 30.54 -32.49
CA ASP A 452 -12.29 31.63 -33.27
C ASP A 452 -12.81 31.59 -34.73
N PRO A 453 -13.48 32.64 -35.25
CA PRO A 453 -13.99 32.66 -36.63
C PRO A 453 -12.94 32.41 -37.71
N ASN A 454 -11.66 32.69 -37.43
CA ASN A 454 -10.54 32.45 -38.34
C ASN A 454 -10.10 30.96 -38.36
N MET A 455 -10.68 30.11 -37.51
CA MET A 455 -10.29 28.71 -37.29
C MET A 455 -11.50 27.76 -37.20
N ALA A 456 -12.68 28.20 -37.67
CA ALA A 456 -13.97 27.57 -37.36
C ALA A 456 -14.20 26.18 -37.97
N ASP A 457 -13.64 25.89 -39.16
CA ASP A 457 -13.66 24.54 -39.76
C ASP A 457 -12.21 24.03 -39.93
N PRO A 458 -11.69 23.25 -38.96
CA PRO A 458 -10.36 22.67 -39.04
C PRO A 458 -10.34 21.42 -39.95
N PRO A 459 -9.31 21.25 -40.79
CA PRO A 459 -9.14 20.03 -41.58
C PRO A 459 -8.83 18.83 -40.67
N CYS A 460 -9.17 17.62 -41.15
CA CYS A 460 -8.67 16.39 -40.54
C CYS A 460 -7.18 16.25 -40.87
N VAL A 461 -6.33 16.19 -39.85
CA VAL A 461 -4.86 16.11 -39.94
C VAL A 461 -4.33 14.78 -39.38
N SER A 462 -3.26 14.25 -39.98
CA SER A 462 -2.74 12.93 -39.63
C SER A 462 -1.87 12.89 -38.37
N TYR A 463 -1.96 11.79 -37.62
CA TYR A 463 -1.06 11.44 -36.54
C TYR A 463 -0.83 9.92 -36.41
N LEU A 464 0.19 9.54 -35.64
CA LEU A 464 0.51 8.14 -35.30
C LEU A 464 -0.13 7.77 -33.95
N ALA A 465 -0.96 6.74 -33.94
CA ALA A 465 -1.78 6.32 -32.80
C ALA A 465 -1.37 4.96 -32.19
N ILE A 466 -1.81 4.69 -30.96
CA ILE A 466 -1.68 3.40 -30.27
C ILE A 466 -2.61 2.36 -30.93
N ALA A 467 -2.07 1.54 -31.84
CA ALA A 467 -2.83 0.50 -32.53
C ALA A 467 -1.93 -0.55 -33.21
N ASP A 468 -2.57 -1.51 -33.89
CA ASP A 468 -1.93 -2.57 -34.68
C ASP A 468 -2.30 -2.44 -36.18
N GLY A 469 -1.34 -2.71 -37.06
CA GLY A 469 -1.54 -2.64 -38.51
C GLY A 469 -1.90 -1.23 -39.01
N GLU A 470 -2.73 -1.14 -40.05
CA GLU A 470 -3.15 0.14 -40.66
C GLU A 470 -3.83 1.11 -39.68
N LYS A 471 -4.45 0.60 -38.61
CA LYS A 471 -5.09 1.40 -37.54
C LYS A 471 -4.11 2.34 -36.79
N GLN A 472 -2.80 2.17 -36.98
CA GLN A 472 -1.76 3.08 -36.46
C GLN A 472 -1.79 4.47 -37.10
N LEU A 473 -2.33 4.60 -38.32
CA LEU A 473 -2.70 5.90 -38.87
C LEU A 473 -4.07 6.29 -38.30
N ASN A 474 -4.17 7.48 -37.72
CA ASN A 474 -5.43 8.08 -37.33
C ASN A 474 -5.48 9.56 -37.75
N LEU A 475 -6.68 10.11 -37.91
CA LEU A 475 -6.89 11.53 -38.19
C LEU A 475 -7.58 12.20 -37.01
N ALA A 476 -7.28 13.48 -36.80
CA ALA A 476 -7.98 14.32 -35.83
C ALA A 476 -8.26 15.72 -36.39
N LYS A 477 -9.28 16.38 -35.84
CA LYS A 477 -9.56 17.82 -36.04
C LYS A 477 -9.15 18.60 -34.79
N VAL A 478 -8.57 19.79 -34.96
CA VAL A 478 -8.21 20.68 -33.84
C VAL A 478 -9.06 21.94 -33.87
N HIS A 479 -10.11 21.99 -33.05
CA HIS A 479 -10.93 23.19 -32.87
C HIS A 479 -10.26 24.12 -31.86
N ALA A 480 -10.30 25.43 -32.12
CA ALA A 480 -9.61 26.45 -31.33
C ALA A 480 -10.55 27.62 -31.00
N GLY A 481 -10.53 28.06 -29.74
CA GLY A 481 -11.42 29.10 -29.25
C GLY A 481 -11.20 29.40 -27.77
N HIS A 482 -12.25 29.81 -27.09
CA HIS A 482 -12.26 30.02 -25.64
C HIS A 482 -13.42 29.26 -24.98
N TYR A 483 -13.29 28.96 -23.69
CA TYR A 483 -14.38 28.48 -22.85
C TYR A 483 -14.44 29.35 -21.58
N LYS A 484 -15.56 30.07 -21.38
CA LYS A 484 -15.71 31.07 -20.30
C LYS A 484 -14.51 32.05 -20.22
N GLY A 485 -13.99 32.47 -21.38
CA GLY A 485 -12.84 33.37 -21.50
C GLY A 485 -11.45 32.75 -21.22
N VAL A 486 -11.36 31.45 -20.93
CA VAL A 486 -10.09 30.70 -20.86
C VAL A 486 -9.75 30.16 -22.27
N PRO A 487 -8.51 30.30 -22.76
CA PRO A 487 -8.05 29.66 -23.99
C PRO A 487 -8.39 28.15 -24.03
N CYS A 488 -8.92 27.67 -25.15
CA CYS A 488 -9.38 26.28 -25.30
C CYS A 488 -9.04 25.69 -26.67
N ILE A 489 -8.46 24.49 -26.65
CA ILE A 489 -8.23 23.63 -27.81
C ILE A 489 -8.95 22.30 -27.57
N THR A 490 -9.71 21.86 -28.57
CA THR A 490 -10.42 20.58 -28.57
C THR A 490 -9.94 19.74 -29.75
N ILE A 491 -9.34 18.59 -29.45
CA ILE A 491 -8.83 17.62 -30.40
C ILE A 491 -9.86 16.50 -30.54
N VAL A 492 -10.53 16.43 -31.68
CA VAL A 492 -11.52 15.39 -31.99
C VAL A 492 -10.83 14.32 -32.82
N LYS A 493 -10.70 13.09 -32.31
CA LYS A 493 -10.26 11.96 -33.15
C LYS A 493 -11.39 11.58 -34.09
N CYS A 494 -11.10 11.50 -35.38
CA CYS A 494 -12.10 11.27 -36.43
C CYS A 494 -12.04 9.88 -37.04
N GLY A 495 -10.88 9.21 -36.99
CA GLY A 495 -10.64 8.01 -37.78
C GLY A 495 -10.21 8.37 -39.20
N THR A 496 -9.68 7.40 -39.93
CA THR A 496 -9.39 7.58 -41.37
C THR A 496 -10.70 7.58 -42.19
N PRO A 497 -10.71 8.00 -43.47
CA PRO A 497 -11.91 7.94 -44.31
C PRO A 497 -12.50 6.53 -44.44
N GLU A 498 -11.63 5.51 -44.37
CA GLU A 498 -11.98 4.08 -44.41
C GLU A 498 -12.65 3.60 -43.10
N GLU A 499 -12.38 4.25 -41.95
CA GLU A 499 -12.99 3.93 -40.66
C GLU A 499 -14.37 4.60 -40.41
N GLN A 500 -14.84 5.50 -41.29
CA GLN A 500 -16.08 6.26 -41.07
C GLN A 500 -17.36 5.39 -41.06
N SER A 501 -17.30 4.18 -41.62
CA SER A 501 -18.37 3.19 -41.57
C SER A 501 -18.25 2.21 -40.38
N SER A 502 -17.20 2.33 -39.56
CA SER A 502 -17.04 1.55 -38.34
C SER A 502 -17.94 2.08 -37.21
N PRO A 503 -18.31 1.24 -36.21
CA PRO A 503 -19.20 1.68 -35.14
C PRO A 503 -18.56 2.68 -34.16
N LYS A 504 -17.22 2.84 -34.18
CA LYS A 504 -16.45 3.66 -33.23
C LYS A 504 -15.28 4.39 -33.94
N PRO A 505 -15.54 5.31 -34.91
CA PRO A 505 -14.49 5.90 -35.75
C PRO A 505 -13.44 6.66 -34.94
N GLY A 506 -12.15 6.43 -35.22
CA GLY A 506 -11.04 7.14 -34.59
C GLY A 506 -10.77 6.80 -33.12
N ASN A 507 -11.58 5.94 -32.49
CA ASN A 507 -11.39 5.54 -31.10
C ASN A 507 -10.09 4.73 -30.93
N ARG A 508 -9.27 5.11 -29.94
CA ARG A 508 -7.99 4.45 -29.59
C ARG A 508 -7.71 4.39 -28.08
N GLY A 509 -8.65 4.82 -27.24
CA GLY A 509 -8.56 4.78 -25.79
C GLY A 509 -7.93 6.04 -25.17
N LYS A 510 -8.19 6.23 -23.87
CA LYS A 510 -7.62 7.31 -23.04
C LYS A 510 -6.08 7.32 -23.05
N ARG A 511 -5.43 6.15 -23.13
CA ARG A 511 -3.96 6.02 -23.25
C ARG A 511 -3.42 6.71 -24.51
N ASP A 512 -4.11 6.57 -25.64
CA ASP A 512 -3.75 7.27 -26.89
C ASP A 512 -3.98 8.78 -26.79
N SER A 513 -5.07 9.19 -26.15
CA SER A 513 -5.34 10.62 -25.87
C SER A 513 -4.23 11.25 -25.01
N GLN A 514 -3.77 10.56 -23.97
CA GLN A 514 -2.61 10.97 -23.17
C GLN A 514 -1.34 11.03 -24.00
N LEU A 515 -1.09 10.07 -24.90
CA LEU A 515 0.09 10.07 -25.77
C LEU A 515 0.09 11.18 -26.83
N ILE A 516 -1.06 11.67 -27.31
CA ILE A 516 -1.10 12.87 -28.17
C ILE A 516 -0.41 14.03 -27.44
N LEU A 517 -0.79 14.30 -26.18
CA LEU A 517 -0.19 15.36 -25.38
C LEU A 517 1.30 15.09 -25.06
N MET A 518 1.64 13.86 -24.63
CA MET A 518 3.01 13.52 -24.23
C MET A 518 3.99 13.57 -25.42
N SER A 519 3.58 13.02 -26.56
CA SER A 519 4.39 13.01 -27.79
C SER A 519 4.55 14.41 -28.39
N PHE A 520 3.49 15.22 -28.36
CA PHE A 520 3.52 16.62 -28.77
C PHE A 520 4.58 17.40 -27.97
N PHE A 521 4.50 17.37 -26.63
CA PHE A 521 5.48 18.06 -25.80
C PHE A 521 6.90 17.49 -25.93
N GLN A 522 7.06 16.19 -26.16
CA GLN A 522 8.38 15.61 -26.49
C GLN A 522 8.95 16.22 -27.77
N ARG A 523 8.22 16.14 -28.90
CA ARG A 523 8.67 16.63 -30.20
C ARG A 523 9.00 18.12 -30.16
N VAL A 524 8.18 18.92 -29.46
CA VAL A 524 8.42 20.36 -29.23
C VAL A 524 9.71 20.61 -28.44
N LEU A 525 9.91 19.94 -27.30
CA LEU A 525 11.07 20.21 -26.44
C LEU A 525 12.39 19.76 -27.08
N PHE A 526 12.39 18.65 -27.83
CA PHE A 526 13.56 18.17 -28.57
C PHE A 526 13.75 18.83 -29.94
N HIS A 527 12.85 19.72 -30.37
CA HIS A 527 12.87 20.38 -31.69
C HIS A 527 12.90 19.38 -32.86
N ASP A 528 12.22 18.25 -32.70
CA ASP A 528 12.10 17.19 -33.72
C ASP A 528 11.04 17.55 -34.78
N ARG A 529 10.84 16.65 -35.74
CA ARG A 529 9.77 16.73 -36.74
C ARG A 529 8.41 16.62 -36.08
N LEU A 530 7.51 17.50 -36.50
CA LEU A 530 6.11 17.58 -36.12
C LEU A 530 5.27 16.87 -37.19
N SER A 531 4.30 16.08 -36.76
CA SER A 531 3.17 15.66 -37.61
C SER A 531 2.28 16.85 -37.96
N GLU A 532 1.31 16.63 -38.85
CA GLU A 532 0.29 17.63 -39.17
C GLU A 532 -0.51 18.03 -37.92
N LEU A 533 -0.91 17.04 -37.09
CA LEU A 533 -1.58 17.29 -35.82
C LEU A 533 -0.71 18.07 -34.83
N ASP A 534 0.55 17.68 -34.64
CA ASP A 534 1.47 18.40 -33.73
C ASP A 534 1.62 19.88 -34.14
N TYR A 535 1.73 20.15 -35.45
CA TYR A 535 1.92 21.51 -35.96
C TYR A 535 0.64 22.36 -35.83
N ASP A 536 -0.53 21.79 -36.11
CA ASP A 536 -1.81 22.50 -35.98
C ASP A 536 -2.10 22.85 -34.51
N ILE A 537 -1.83 21.92 -33.58
CA ILE A 537 -1.85 22.20 -32.13
C ILE A 537 -0.84 23.30 -31.78
N PHE A 538 0.42 23.22 -32.25
CA PHE A 538 1.45 24.22 -31.94
C PHE A 538 1.03 25.64 -32.35
N TRP A 539 0.54 25.78 -33.58
CA TRP A 539 0.10 27.06 -34.14
C TRP A 539 -1.09 27.61 -33.36
N LYS A 540 -2.16 26.83 -33.20
CA LYS A 540 -3.39 27.25 -32.49
C LYS A 540 -3.11 27.61 -31.03
N MET A 541 -2.28 26.83 -30.34
CA MET A 541 -1.85 27.10 -28.96
C MET A 541 -1.07 28.41 -28.85
N THR A 542 -0.16 28.67 -29.79
CA THR A 542 0.62 29.92 -29.83
C THR A 542 -0.27 31.14 -30.10
N CYS A 543 -1.29 31.00 -30.95
CA CYS A 543 -2.26 32.07 -31.23
C CYS A 543 -3.13 32.40 -30.01
N LEU A 544 -3.82 31.40 -29.43
CA LEU A 544 -4.71 31.60 -28.29
C LEU A 544 -3.96 32.13 -27.06
N MET A 545 -2.74 31.64 -26.82
CA MET A 545 -1.86 32.13 -25.75
C MET A 545 -1.07 33.39 -26.12
N LYS A 546 -1.49 34.14 -27.16
CA LYS A 546 -0.99 35.48 -27.52
C LYS A 546 0.53 35.56 -27.71
N GLY A 547 1.10 34.53 -28.37
CA GLY A 547 2.52 34.42 -28.66
C GLY A 547 3.34 33.60 -27.68
N VAL A 548 2.74 33.09 -26.59
CA VAL A 548 3.41 32.11 -25.72
C VAL A 548 3.43 30.75 -26.42
N THR A 549 4.62 30.30 -26.81
CA THR A 549 4.84 29.03 -27.50
C THR A 549 4.72 27.82 -26.56
N PRO A 550 4.32 26.63 -27.05
CA PRO A 550 4.12 25.43 -26.23
C PRO A 550 5.33 25.01 -25.39
N ASP A 551 6.56 25.28 -25.83
CA ASP A 551 7.78 24.96 -25.06
C ASP A 551 7.86 25.67 -23.69
N LYS A 552 7.05 26.72 -23.48
CA LYS A 552 6.96 27.46 -22.21
C LYS A 552 6.11 26.76 -21.15
N PHE A 553 5.31 25.75 -21.52
CA PHE A 553 4.50 25.00 -20.57
C PHE A 553 5.35 24.06 -19.70
N GLU A 554 5.02 23.98 -18.42
CA GLU A 554 5.77 23.22 -17.41
C GLU A 554 4.93 22.11 -16.77
N LEU A 555 3.61 22.29 -16.70
CA LEU A 555 2.69 21.41 -15.98
C LEU A 555 1.53 20.99 -16.87
N VAL A 556 1.00 19.78 -16.65
CA VAL A 556 -0.30 19.34 -17.15
C VAL A 556 -1.13 18.80 -16.00
N LEU A 557 -2.32 19.36 -15.79
CA LEU A 557 -3.38 18.76 -15.00
C LEU A 557 -4.19 17.83 -15.91
N MET A 558 -4.34 16.56 -15.53
CA MET A 558 -5.22 15.59 -16.17
C MET A 558 -6.49 15.44 -15.31
N VAL A 559 -7.65 15.47 -15.97
CA VAL A 559 -8.97 15.40 -15.36
C VAL A 559 -9.89 14.51 -16.21
N ASP A 560 -10.61 13.59 -15.56
CA ASP A 560 -11.66 12.80 -16.23
C ASP A 560 -12.92 13.67 -16.40
N ALA A 561 -13.63 13.52 -17.52
CA ALA A 561 -14.68 14.43 -17.97
C ALA A 561 -15.96 14.54 -17.09
N ASP A 562 -16.05 13.79 -15.99
CA ASP A 562 -17.14 13.85 -14.98
C ASP A 562 -16.68 14.33 -13.59
N THR A 563 -15.49 14.94 -13.48
CA THR A 563 -14.89 15.38 -12.21
C THR A 563 -14.97 16.90 -11.98
N LYS A 564 -15.72 17.29 -10.93
CA LYS A 564 -15.84 18.69 -10.48
C LYS A 564 -14.68 19.11 -9.58
N VAL A 565 -13.84 20.02 -10.05
CA VAL A 565 -12.71 20.59 -9.28
C VAL A 565 -13.21 21.69 -8.31
N LEU A 566 -12.55 21.89 -7.17
CA LEU A 566 -12.83 23.04 -6.29
C LEU A 566 -11.97 24.26 -6.67
N PRO A 567 -12.45 25.51 -6.50
CA PRO A 567 -11.83 26.69 -7.10
C PRO A 567 -10.32 26.86 -6.82
N ASP A 568 -9.89 26.64 -5.58
CA ASP A 568 -8.49 26.81 -5.15
C ASP A 568 -7.61 25.58 -5.42
N ALA A 569 -8.18 24.48 -5.90
CA ALA A 569 -7.44 23.22 -6.00
C ALA A 569 -6.30 23.28 -7.02
N LEU A 570 -6.51 23.96 -8.16
CA LEU A 570 -5.45 24.22 -9.14
C LEU A 570 -4.34 25.11 -8.56
N ASN A 571 -4.68 26.12 -7.76
CA ASN A 571 -3.70 26.97 -7.06
C ASN A 571 -2.82 26.15 -6.11
N PHE A 572 -3.40 25.27 -5.29
CA PHE A 572 -2.62 24.39 -4.40
C PHE A 572 -1.70 23.42 -5.16
N MET A 573 -2.14 22.87 -6.29
CA MET A 573 -1.33 21.97 -7.11
C MET A 573 -0.15 22.70 -7.78
N VAL A 574 -0.39 23.86 -8.41
CA VAL A 574 0.68 24.67 -9.01
C VAL A 574 1.67 25.15 -7.95
N ALA A 575 1.19 25.61 -6.79
CA ALA A 575 2.05 26.03 -5.69
C ALA A 575 2.96 24.89 -5.19
N ALA A 576 2.44 23.67 -5.02
CA ALA A 576 3.24 22.51 -4.64
C ALA A 576 4.31 22.15 -5.69
N MET A 577 3.96 22.19 -6.98
CA MET A 577 4.90 22.00 -8.09
C MET A 577 5.95 23.12 -8.19
N ALA A 578 5.59 24.37 -7.91
CA ALA A 578 6.53 25.49 -7.93
C ALA A 578 7.52 25.46 -6.76
N ASN A 579 7.09 24.96 -5.59
CA ASN A 579 7.89 24.92 -4.36
C ASN A 579 8.93 23.78 -4.35
N ASP A 580 8.76 22.74 -5.17
CA ASP A 580 9.64 21.56 -5.17
C ASP A 580 9.83 20.99 -6.59
N ILE A 581 10.99 21.30 -7.20
CA ILE A 581 11.37 20.86 -8.53
C ILE A 581 11.66 19.35 -8.63
N THR A 582 11.69 18.60 -7.52
CA THR A 582 11.86 17.13 -7.53
C THR A 582 10.55 16.40 -7.80
N ILE A 583 9.40 17.01 -7.44
CA ILE A 583 8.07 16.47 -7.72
C ILE A 583 7.87 16.37 -9.23
N MET A 584 7.54 15.17 -9.71
CA MET A 584 7.22 14.88 -11.10
C MET A 584 5.73 14.65 -11.35
N GLY A 585 5.00 14.24 -10.32
CA GLY A 585 3.54 14.09 -10.36
C GLY A 585 2.94 14.28 -8.96
N LEU A 586 1.70 14.75 -8.90
CA LEU A 586 0.94 14.82 -7.65
C LEU A 586 -0.56 14.66 -7.91
N CYS A 587 -1.31 14.28 -6.88
CA CYS A 587 -2.77 14.15 -6.95
C CYS A 587 -3.48 14.87 -5.81
N GLY A 588 -4.75 15.22 -6.01
CA GLY A 588 -5.60 15.85 -5.01
C GLY A 588 -6.50 14.85 -4.26
N GLU A 589 -7.15 15.30 -3.18
CA GLU A 589 -8.16 14.50 -2.48
C GLU A 589 -9.42 14.35 -3.33
N THR A 590 -9.62 13.14 -3.85
CA THR A 590 -10.81 12.75 -4.61
C THR A 590 -11.95 12.41 -3.65
N ARG A 591 -13.07 13.15 -3.73
CA ARG A 591 -14.26 12.92 -2.88
C ARG A 591 -15.45 12.46 -3.71
N ILE A 592 -16.26 11.56 -3.14
CA ILE A 592 -17.56 11.19 -3.73
C ILE A 592 -18.55 12.36 -3.62
N ALA A 593 -19.24 12.69 -4.72
CA ALA A 593 -20.35 13.64 -4.76
C ALA A 593 -21.67 13.00 -4.32
N ASN A 594 -22.08 11.92 -4.99
CA ASN A 594 -23.37 11.24 -4.90
C ASN A 594 -23.48 10.24 -3.72
N LYS A 595 -22.91 10.58 -2.56
CA LYS A 595 -22.70 9.65 -1.42
C LYS A 595 -23.92 8.85 -0.97
N THR A 596 -25.10 9.47 -1.02
CA THR A 596 -26.37 8.93 -0.51
C THR A 596 -27.36 8.57 -1.62
N SER A 597 -26.94 8.52 -2.89
CA SER A 597 -27.85 8.26 -4.02
C SER A 597 -28.30 6.80 -4.10
N SER A 598 -27.47 5.84 -3.68
CA SER A 598 -27.88 4.44 -3.53
C SER A 598 -27.13 3.74 -2.40
N TRP A 599 -27.48 2.49 -2.11
CA TRP A 599 -26.69 1.65 -1.19
C TRP A 599 -25.29 1.35 -1.76
N VAL A 600 -25.14 1.33 -3.10
CA VAL A 600 -23.87 1.10 -3.79
C VAL A 600 -22.96 2.32 -3.66
N THR A 601 -23.49 3.55 -3.73
CA THR A 601 -22.70 4.75 -3.43
C THR A 601 -22.30 4.81 -1.95
N ALA A 602 -23.18 4.35 -1.06
CA ALA A 602 -22.96 4.37 0.39
C ALA A 602 -21.77 3.49 0.82
N ILE A 603 -21.65 2.26 0.30
CA ILE A 603 -20.54 1.35 0.65
C ILE A 603 -19.17 1.82 0.14
N GLN A 604 -19.13 2.76 -0.82
CA GLN A 604 -17.90 3.31 -1.38
C GLN A 604 -17.32 4.49 -0.59
N VAL A 605 -18.12 5.19 0.24
CA VAL A 605 -17.69 6.45 0.89
C VAL A 605 -16.47 6.28 1.79
N PHE A 606 -16.37 5.16 2.50
CA PHE A 606 -15.24 4.87 3.38
C PHE A 606 -14.07 4.20 2.62
N GLU A 607 -14.37 3.40 1.60
CA GLU A 607 -13.34 2.82 0.71
C GLU A 607 -12.51 3.92 0.05
N TYR A 608 -13.15 4.88 -0.61
CA TYR A 608 -12.47 6.05 -1.19
C TYR A 608 -11.66 6.85 -0.15
N TYR A 609 -12.15 6.94 1.11
CA TYR A 609 -11.40 7.62 2.16
C TYR A 609 -10.11 6.86 2.55
N ILE A 610 -10.16 5.52 2.56
CA ILE A 610 -8.96 4.68 2.74
C ILE A 610 -8.02 4.80 1.53
N SER A 611 -8.53 4.58 0.31
CA SER A 611 -7.71 4.40 -0.90
C SER A 611 -7.21 5.71 -1.54
N HIS A 612 -8.04 6.77 -1.56
CA HIS A 612 -7.75 8.05 -2.23
C HIS A 612 -7.33 9.19 -1.28
N HIS A 613 -7.36 8.98 0.04
CA HIS A 613 -6.89 9.97 1.03
C HIS A 613 -5.87 9.38 2.00
N TYR A 614 -6.25 8.39 2.81
CA TYR A 614 -5.38 7.85 3.86
C TYR A 614 -4.13 7.14 3.31
N ALA A 615 -4.30 6.22 2.36
CA ALA A 615 -3.17 5.53 1.71
C ALA A 615 -2.26 6.54 0.97
N LYS A 616 -2.84 7.51 0.27
CA LYS A 616 -2.09 8.56 -0.44
C LYS A 616 -1.28 9.45 0.50
N ALA A 617 -1.81 9.78 1.69
CA ALA A 617 -1.08 10.49 2.73
C ALA A 617 0.09 9.67 3.30
N PHE A 618 -0.09 8.36 3.50
CA PHE A 618 0.99 7.44 3.91
C PHE A 618 2.09 7.34 2.84
N GLU A 619 1.74 7.00 1.59
CA GLU A 619 2.68 6.89 0.47
C GLU A 619 3.46 8.21 0.22
N SER A 620 2.77 9.35 0.36
CA SER A 620 3.37 10.67 0.14
C SER A 620 4.30 11.12 1.26
N LEU A 621 4.36 10.44 2.41
CA LEU A 621 5.42 10.65 3.41
C LEU A 621 6.79 10.25 2.86
N PHE A 622 6.85 9.15 2.11
CA PHE A 622 8.05 8.64 1.45
C PHE A 622 8.32 9.34 0.10
N GLY A 623 7.35 10.11 -0.40
CA GLY A 623 7.38 10.72 -1.74
C GLY A 623 7.18 9.71 -2.87
N ILE A 624 6.49 8.60 -2.61
CA ILE A 624 6.27 7.49 -3.55
C ILE A 624 4.77 7.12 -3.58
N VAL A 625 3.91 8.08 -3.96
CA VAL A 625 2.52 7.78 -4.32
C VAL A 625 2.51 6.78 -5.48
N THR A 626 2.08 5.54 -5.24
CA THR A 626 2.26 4.40 -6.18
C THR A 626 1.32 4.42 -7.37
N CYS A 627 0.30 5.29 -7.32
CA CYS A 627 -0.73 5.45 -8.33
C CYS A 627 -1.33 6.84 -8.17
N LEU A 628 -1.23 7.66 -9.21
CA LEU A 628 -1.88 8.96 -9.33
C LEU A 628 -3.21 8.74 -10.10
N PRO A 629 -4.39 9.02 -9.52
CA PRO A 629 -5.67 8.76 -10.18
C PRO A 629 -5.92 9.73 -11.34
N GLY A 630 -6.29 9.23 -12.53
CA GLY A 630 -6.49 10.06 -13.72
C GLY A 630 -7.53 11.17 -13.57
N CYS A 631 -8.55 10.95 -12.73
CA CYS A 631 -9.61 11.92 -12.51
C CYS A 631 -9.13 13.28 -11.98
N PHE A 632 -8.00 13.34 -11.25
CA PHE A 632 -7.48 14.60 -10.72
C PHE A 632 -5.98 14.52 -10.32
N SER A 633 -5.11 14.45 -11.31
CA SER A 633 -3.65 14.39 -11.12
C SER A 633 -2.88 15.37 -12.01
N MET A 634 -1.85 16.01 -11.44
CA MET A 634 -0.99 16.96 -12.13
C MET A 634 0.42 16.39 -12.31
N TYR A 635 0.92 16.43 -13.54
CA TYR A 635 2.24 15.95 -13.94
C TYR A 635 3.12 17.12 -14.41
N ARG A 636 4.43 16.97 -14.23
CA ARG A 636 5.43 17.92 -14.73
C ARG A 636 5.88 17.51 -16.13
N ILE A 637 5.71 18.41 -17.10
CA ILE A 637 6.15 18.23 -18.49
C ILE A 637 7.69 18.23 -18.56
N LYS A 638 8.31 19.21 -17.89
CA LYS A 638 9.76 19.44 -17.87
C LYS A 638 10.22 20.04 -16.52
N ALA A 639 11.46 19.82 -16.13
CA ALA A 639 12.07 20.41 -14.92
C ALA A 639 13.37 21.16 -15.25
N PRO A 640 13.71 22.23 -14.52
CA PRO A 640 15.05 22.82 -14.61
C PRO A 640 16.10 21.89 -13.97
N LYS A 641 17.28 21.81 -14.58
CA LYS A 641 18.46 21.12 -14.04
C LYS A 641 19.74 21.79 -14.56
N ASN A 642 20.57 22.32 -13.66
CA ASN A 642 21.88 22.92 -13.98
C ASN A 642 21.85 23.97 -15.11
N GLY A 643 20.80 24.80 -15.17
CA GLY A 643 20.62 25.83 -16.21
C GLY A 643 19.98 25.36 -17.52
N ALA A 644 19.77 24.05 -17.69
CA ALA A 644 19.04 23.46 -18.82
C ALA A 644 17.64 22.99 -18.39
N TRP A 645 16.80 22.65 -19.38
CA TRP A 645 15.51 21.98 -19.16
C TRP A 645 15.64 20.48 -19.46
N VAL A 646 15.05 19.64 -18.60
CA VAL A 646 15.00 18.19 -18.74
C VAL A 646 13.53 17.75 -18.83
N PRO A 647 13.08 17.13 -19.93
CA PRO A 647 11.74 16.57 -20.03
C PRO A 647 11.50 15.46 -18.99
N ILE A 648 10.30 15.44 -18.41
CA ILE A 648 9.90 14.55 -17.31
C ILE A 648 8.74 13.65 -17.78
N LEU A 649 7.51 14.16 -17.88
CA LEU A 649 6.42 13.43 -18.55
C LEU A 649 6.70 13.30 -20.06
N ALA A 650 7.27 14.34 -20.68
CA ALA A 650 7.68 14.36 -22.08
C ALA A 650 9.07 13.73 -22.33
N ASN A 651 9.50 12.82 -21.45
CA ASN A 651 10.75 12.10 -21.59
C ASN A 651 10.62 10.94 -22.61
N PRO A 652 11.59 10.72 -23.52
CA PRO A 652 11.46 9.68 -24.54
C PRO A 652 11.32 8.27 -23.98
N ASP A 653 11.99 7.95 -22.87
CA ASP A 653 11.93 6.61 -22.27
C ASP A 653 10.53 6.35 -21.68
N VAL A 654 9.95 7.35 -21.00
CA VAL A 654 8.56 7.31 -20.50
C VAL A 654 7.57 7.16 -21.65
N VAL A 655 7.72 7.94 -22.72
CA VAL A 655 6.82 7.90 -23.88
C VAL A 655 6.93 6.57 -24.63
N LEU A 656 8.13 6.02 -24.78
CA LEU A 656 8.36 4.74 -25.46
C LEU A 656 7.82 3.54 -24.65
N GLU A 657 8.02 3.52 -23.32
CA GLU A 657 7.44 2.47 -22.46
C GLU A 657 5.91 2.59 -22.37
N TYR A 658 5.35 3.81 -22.44
CA TYR A 658 3.90 4.04 -22.46
C TYR A 658 3.24 3.71 -23.82
N ASN A 659 3.99 3.83 -24.93
CA ASN A 659 3.56 3.53 -26.32
C ASN A 659 3.74 2.05 -26.73
N GLN A 660 3.66 1.12 -25.77
CA GLN A 660 3.70 -0.31 -26.08
C GLN A 660 2.37 -0.77 -26.69
N ASN A 661 2.42 -1.12 -27.98
CA ASN A 661 1.29 -1.67 -28.76
C ASN A 661 1.27 -3.21 -28.76
N ILE A 662 2.44 -3.85 -28.76
CA ILE A 662 2.56 -5.31 -28.83
C ILE A 662 2.31 -5.89 -27.42
N VAL A 663 1.19 -6.60 -27.25
CA VAL A 663 0.76 -7.14 -25.95
C VAL A 663 0.64 -8.68 -26.02
N THR A 664 1.64 -9.40 -25.53
CA THR A 664 1.79 -10.85 -25.74
C THR A 664 1.26 -11.69 -24.58
N THR A 665 1.42 -11.22 -23.34
CA THR A 665 1.09 -11.96 -22.11
C THR A 665 -0.18 -11.45 -21.44
N LEU A 666 -0.78 -12.29 -20.60
CA LEU A 666 -1.91 -11.90 -19.74
C LEU A 666 -1.53 -10.77 -18.76
N HIS A 667 -0.25 -10.72 -18.34
CA HIS A 667 0.27 -9.62 -17.52
C HIS A 667 0.24 -8.30 -18.29
N GLU A 668 0.87 -8.25 -19.47
CA GLU A 668 0.94 -7.03 -20.27
C GLU A 668 -0.47 -6.52 -20.62
N LYS A 669 -1.45 -7.40 -20.89
CA LYS A 669 -2.84 -7.00 -21.13
C LYS A 669 -3.50 -6.33 -19.92
N ASN A 670 -3.38 -6.92 -18.73
CA ASN A 670 -3.94 -6.34 -17.50
C ASN A 670 -3.19 -5.06 -17.05
N LEU A 671 -1.90 -4.94 -17.37
CA LEU A 671 -1.08 -3.77 -17.11
C LEU A 671 -1.44 -2.59 -18.05
N LEU A 672 -1.47 -2.83 -19.36
CA LEU A 672 -1.57 -1.80 -20.40
C LEU A 672 -3.00 -1.38 -20.75
N LEU A 673 -4.01 -2.25 -20.57
CA LEU A 673 -5.37 -2.03 -21.10
C LEU A 673 -6.43 -1.67 -20.04
N LEU A 674 -6.15 -1.88 -18.75
CA LEU A 674 -7.16 -1.80 -17.66
C LEU A 674 -6.88 -0.72 -16.59
N GLY A 675 -5.73 -0.05 -16.64
CA GLY A 675 -5.35 0.97 -15.64
C GLY A 675 -4.16 1.80 -16.09
N GLU A 676 -4.35 2.51 -17.20
CA GLU A 676 -3.35 3.33 -17.88
C GLU A 676 -2.70 4.37 -16.95
N ASP A 677 -3.48 5.07 -16.13
CA ASP A 677 -2.97 6.06 -15.16
C ASP A 677 -2.03 5.43 -14.10
N ARG A 678 -2.30 4.17 -13.73
CA ARG A 678 -1.45 3.41 -12.81
C ARG A 678 -0.17 2.94 -13.49
N PHE A 679 -0.26 2.48 -14.75
CA PHE A 679 0.92 2.14 -15.54
C PHE A 679 1.82 3.35 -15.79
N LEU A 680 1.26 4.53 -16.11
CA LEU A 680 2.00 5.79 -16.22
C LEU A 680 2.73 6.14 -14.92
N SER A 681 2.06 5.93 -13.77
CA SER A 681 2.67 6.11 -12.45
C SER A 681 3.87 5.17 -12.25
N THR A 682 3.71 3.89 -12.58
CA THR A 682 4.76 2.86 -12.50
C THR A 682 5.96 3.16 -13.41
N VAL A 683 5.72 3.54 -14.67
CA VAL A 683 6.76 3.92 -15.64
C VAL A 683 7.57 5.12 -15.13
N MET A 684 6.90 6.22 -14.75
CA MET A 684 7.61 7.41 -14.27
C MET A 684 8.42 7.15 -12.98
N LEU A 685 7.95 6.26 -12.09
CA LEU A 685 8.71 5.83 -10.91
C LEU A 685 9.95 5.00 -11.28
N ARG A 686 9.88 4.15 -12.34
CA ARG A 686 11.02 3.40 -12.88
C ARG A 686 12.04 4.30 -13.57
N THR A 687 11.60 5.25 -14.41
CA THR A 687 12.52 6.16 -15.13
C THR A 687 13.21 7.16 -14.18
N PHE A 688 12.53 7.59 -13.11
CA PHE A 688 13.02 8.61 -12.19
C PHE A 688 12.95 8.19 -10.70
N PRO A 689 13.69 7.16 -10.26
CA PRO A 689 13.60 6.63 -8.90
C PRO A 689 14.02 7.62 -7.81
N HIS A 690 14.75 8.69 -8.14
CA HIS A 690 15.13 9.78 -7.24
C HIS A 690 14.19 11.01 -7.28
N ARG A 691 13.10 10.96 -8.04
CA ARG A 691 12.04 11.99 -8.03
C ARG A 691 10.89 11.56 -7.12
N GLN A 692 9.89 12.45 -6.99
CA GLN A 692 8.79 12.28 -6.05
C GLN A 692 7.42 12.27 -6.73
N MET A 693 6.53 11.42 -6.23
CA MET A 693 5.09 11.49 -6.45
C MET A 693 4.38 11.79 -5.13
N MET A 694 3.52 12.80 -5.12
CA MET A 694 3.02 13.43 -3.90
C MET A 694 1.48 13.54 -3.82
N PHE A 695 0.95 13.69 -2.62
CA PHE A 695 -0.46 13.93 -2.34
C PHE A 695 -0.68 15.35 -1.79
N VAL A 696 -1.61 16.11 -2.37
CA VAL A 696 -1.94 17.49 -1.95
C VAL A 696 -3.40 17.52 -1.45
N PRO A 697 -3.67 17.19 -0.17
CA PRO A 697 -5.03 17.07 0.37
C PRO A 697 -5.84 18.38 0.41
N GLN A 698 -5.20 19.53 0.20
CA GLN A 698 -5.87 20.83 0.04
C GLN A 698 -6.46 21.00 -1.36
N ALA A 699 -5.85 20.38 -2.38
CA ALA A 699 -6.42 20.31 -3.71
C ALA A 699 -7.49 19.22 -3.71
N ILE A 700 -8.75 19.62 -3.84
CA ILE A 700 -9.90 18.72 -3.71
C ILE A 700 -10.69 18.70 -5.01
N CYS A 701 -11.13 17.52 -5.43
CA CYS A 701 -12.16 17.38 -6.47
C CYS A 701 -13.35 16.56 -5.94
N LYS A 702 -14.41 16.50 -6.74
CA LYS A 702 -15.59 15.66 -6.53
C LYS A 702 -15.89 14.87 -7.80
N THR A 703 -16.00 13.55 -7.68
CA THR A 703 -16.40 12.64 -8.77
C THR A 703 -17.75 11.97 -8.43
N VAL A 704 -18.45 11.49 -9.45
CA VAL A 704 -19.68 10.69 -9.34
C VAL A 704 -19.29 9.21 -9.42
N VAL A 705 -19.59 8.44 -8.38
CA VAL A 705 -19.26 7.00 -8.35
C VAL A 705 -20.44 6.15 -8.85
N PRO A 706 -20.22 4.91 -9.32
CA PRO A 706 -21.30 4.00 -9.69
C PRO A 706 -22.34 3.84 -8.57
N ASP A 707 -23.60 4.05 -8.93
CA ASP A 707 -24.79 3.86 -8.08
C ASP A 707 -25.52 2.54 -8.35
N GLU A 708 -25.28 1.91 -9.52
CA GLU A 708 -25.63 0.52 -9.81
C GLU A 708 -24.51 -0.48 -9.47
N PHE A 709 -24.89 -1.63 -8.90
CA PHE A 709 -23.93 -2.65 -8.49
C PHE A 709 -23.26 -3.38 -9.67
N CYS A 710 -23.95 -3.54 -10.80
CA CYS A 710 -23.39 -4.12 -12.02
C CYS A 710 -22.30 -3.22 -12.63
N VAL A 711 -22.48 -1.90 -12.55
CA VAL A 711 -21.47 -0.92 -12.98
C VAL A 711 -20.29 -0.90 -12.00
N LEU A 712 -20.54 -0.98 -10.68
CA LEU A 712 -19.47 -1.11 -9.68
C LEU A 712 -18.63 -2.38 -9.90
N LEU A 713 -19.27 -3.54 -10.14
CA LEU A 713 -18.59 -4.79 -10.49
C LEU A 713 -17.65 -4.60 -11.70
N SER A 714 -18.17 -4.01 -12.79
CA SER A 714 -17.39 -3.74 -14.01
C SER A 714 -16.20 -2.80 -13.78
N GLN A 715 -16.37 -1.75 -12.96
CA GLN A 715 -15.29 -0.83 -12.61
C GLN A 715 -14.21 -1.54 -11.77
N ARG A 716 -14.61 -2.24 -10.72
CA ARG A 716 -13.67 -2.84 -9.76
C ARG A 716 -12.96 -4.07 -10.32
N ARG A 717 -13.56 -4.79 -11.26
CA ARG A 717 -12.89 -5.81 -12.09
C ARG A 717 -11.60 -5.27 -12.71
N ARG A 718 -11.68 -4.12 -13.40
CA ARG A 718 -10.53 -3.46 -14.03
C ARG A 718 -9.51 -2.97 -13.00
N TRP A 719 -9.99 -2.29 -11.95
CA TRP A 719 -9.11 -1.70 -10.92
C TRP A 719 -8.34 -2.73 -10.10
N ILE A 720 -8.96 -3.85 -9.73
CA ILE A 720 -8.32 -4.93 -8.96
C ILE A 720 -7.28 -5.64 -9.83
N ASN A 721 -7.63 -6.04 -11.06
CA ASN A 721 -6.71 -6.75 -11.95
C ASN A 721 -5.49 -5.89 -12.31
N SER A 722 -5.70 -4.62 -12.69
CA SER A 722 -4.59 -3.69 -12.97
C SER A 722 -3.76 -3.38 -11.72
N THR A 723 -4.36 -3.36 -10.53
CA THR A 723 -3.65 -3.17 -9.26
C THR A 723 -2.71 -4.33 -8.96
N VAL A 724 -3.14 -5.59 -9.13
CA VAL A 724 -2.28 -6.76 -8.92
C VAL A 724 -1.05 -6.70 -9.85
N HIS A 725 -1.25 -6.43 -11.14
CA HIS A 725 -0.13 -6.39 -12.10
C HIS A 725 0.82 -5.22 -11.88
N ASN A 726 0.31 -4.01 -11.61
CA ASN A 726 1.18 -2.88 -11.27
C ASN A 726 1.91 -3.06 -9.94
N LEU A 727 1.31 -3.73 -8.94
CA LEU A 727 2.01 -4.05 -7.68
C LEU A 727 3.13 -5.09 -7.89
N MET A 728 2.97 -6.03 -8.83
CA MET A 728 4.06 -6.94 -9.23
C MET A 728 5.24 -6.16 -9.84
N GLU A 729 4.98 -5.28 -10.82
CA GLU A 729 6.03 -4.46 -11.44
C GLU A 729 6.70 -3.51 -10.43
N LEU A 730 5.93 -2.88 -9.54
CA LEU A 730 6.46 -2.01 -8.48
C LEU A 730 7.26 -2.78 -7.42
N ALA A 731 6.92 -4.04 -7.11
CA ALA A 731 7.69 -4.87 -6.18
C ALA A 731 9.10 -5.20 -6.73
N LEU A 732 9.28 -5.22 -8.05
CA LEU A 732 10.56 -5.42 -8.73
C LEU A 732 11.43 -4.16 -8.82
N VAL A 733 10.90 -2.98 -8.46
CA VAL A 733 11.66 -1.72 -8.49
C VAL A 733 12.62 -1.65 -7.29
N SER A 734 13.91 -1.80 -7.56
CA SER A 734 14.98 -1.45 -6.61
C SER A 734 14.98 0.06 -6.31
N ASP A 735 15.62 0.45 -5.20
CA ASP A 735 15.72 1.84 -4.72
C ASP A 735 14.42 2.48 -4.19
N LEU A 736 13.38 1.67 -3.95
CA LEU A 736 12.25 2.04 -3.09
C LEU A 736 12.71 2.26 -1.63
N CYS A 737 12.22 3.33 -1.01
CA CYS A 737 12.80 3.87 0.23
C CYS A 737 12.38 3.11 1.51
N GLY A 738 13.33 2.86 2.40
CA GLY A 738 13.11 2.63 3.84
C GLY A 738 14.01 1.56 4.47
N ILE A 739 13.73 1.20 5.72
CA ILE A 739 14.50 0.21 6.51
C ILE A 739 13.61 -0.99 6.81
N ALA A 740 14.00 -2.18 6.33
CA ALA A 740 13.32 -3.46 6.59
C ALA A 740 11.78 -3.37 6.48
N CYS A 741 11.05 -3.72 7.55
CA CYS A 741 9.58 -3.72 7.59
C CYS A 741 8.93 -2.31 7.49
N LEU A 742 9.73 -1.24 7.45
CA LEU A 742 9.30 0.14 7.20
C LEU A 742 9.73 0.63 5.79
N SER A 743 10.08 -0.29 4.89
CA SER A 743 10.31 0.00 3.47
C SER A 743 8.99 0.09 2.68
N MET A 744 8.91 1.05 1.75
CA MET A 744 7.83 1.10 0.77
C MET A 744 7.74 -0.17 -0.08
N GLN A 745 8.87 -0.84 -0.37
CA GLN A 745 8.87 -2.12 -1.09
C GLN A 745 8.20 -3.23 -0.25
N PHE A 746 8.44 -3.24 1.07
CA PHE A 746 7.77 -4.16 1.98
C PHE A 746 6.26 -3.87 2.07
N SER A 747 5.85 -2.59 2.09
CA SER A 747 4.42 -2.22 1.99
C SER A 747 3.81 -2.79 0.72
N ILE A 748 4.39 -2.50 -0.45
CA ILE A 748 3.91 -2.96 -1.76
C ILE A 748 3.76 -4.48 -1.84
N VAL A 749 4.73 -5.25 -1.30
CA VAL A 749 4.65 -6.72 -1.24
C VAL A 749 3.56 -7.21 -0.29
N ILE A 750 3.41 -6.61 0.90
CA ILE A 750 2.34 -6.95 1.85
C ILE A 750 0.96 -6.60 1.27
N ASP A 751 0.84 -5.47 0.57
CA ASP A 751 -0.41 -4.99 -0.01
C ASP A 751 -0.80 -5.86 -1.23
N LEU A 752 0.17 -6.38 -1.99
CA LEU A 752 -0.01 -7.39 -3.05
C LEU A 752 -0.47 -8.75 -2.47
N ILE A 753 0.23 -9.28 -1.47
CA ILE A 753 -0.14 -10.54 -0.81
C ILE A 753 -1.53 -10.42 -0.18
N GLY A 754 -1.82 -9.30 0.49
CA GLY A 754 -3.13 -9.00 1.06
C GLY A 754 -4.23 -9.05 0.01
N THR A 755 -4.04 -8.40 -1.15
CA THR A 755 -5.00 -8.40 -2.27
C THR A 755 -5.37 -9.82 -2.72
N LEU A 756 -4.43 -10.77 -2.68
CA LEU A 756 -4.66 -12.17 -3.06
C LEU A 756 -5.26 -13.02 -1.92
N VAL A 757 -4.92 -12.74 -0.66
CA VAL A 757 -5.32 -13.54 0.52
C VAL A 757 -6.68 -13.10 1.11
N LEU A 758 -7.11 -11.86 0.86
CA LEU A 758 -8.34 -11.28 1.43
C LEU A 758 -9.61 -12.13 1.28
N PRO A 759 -9.90 -12.79 0.14
CA PRO A 759 -11.07 -13.66 0.02
C PRO A 759 -11.06 -14.83 1.00
N CYS A 760 -9.92 -15.51 1.13
CA CYS A 760 -9.72 -16.59 2.10
C CYS A 760 -9.86 -16.07 3.53
N ALA A 761 -9.33 -14.87 3.82
CA ALA A 761 -9.44 -14.25 5.13
C ALA A 761 -10.90 -13.92 5.53
N VAL A 762 -11.76 -13.52 4.58
CA VAL A 762 -13.20 -13.35 4.85
C VAL A 762 -13.86 -14.66 5.24
N VAL A 763 -13.61 -15.75 4.51
CA VAL A 763 -14.18 -17.08 4.82
C VAL A 763 -13.74 -17.56 6.21
N MET A 764 -12.46 -17.42 6.53
CA MET A 764 -11.92 -17.76 7.85
C MET A 764 -12.47 -16.85 8.96
N THR A 765 -12.74 -15.58 8.67
CA THR A 765 -13.35 -14.64 9.63
C THR A 765 -14.81 -15.02 9.93
N ILE A 766 -15.59 -15.42 8.91
CA ILE A 766 -16.96 -15.91 9.11
C ILE A 766 -16.95 -17.20 9.95
N TYR A 767 -16.05 -18.13 9.65
CA TYR A 767 -15.87 -19.36 10.44
C TYR A 767 -15.51 -19.08 11.90
N LEU A 768 -14.58 -18.13 12.15
CA LEU A 768 -14.20 -17.70 13.49
C LEU A 768 -15.39 -17.09 14.26
N VAL A 769 -16.19 -16.24 13.60
CA VAL A 769 -17.36 -15.61 14.25
C VAL A 769 -18.46 -16.62 14.55
N VAL A 770 -18.72 -17.56 13.63
CA VAL A 770 -19.72 -18.63 13.86
C VAL A 770 -19.27 -19.58 14.97
N THR A 771 -18.01 -20.02 14.98
CA THR A 771 -17.50 -20.89 16.06
C THR A 771 -17.48 -20.16 17.41
N ALA A 772 -17.08 -18.89 17.46
CA ALA A 772 -17.15 -18.07 18.67
C ALA A 772 -18.59 -17.80 19.19
N ALA A 773 -19.61 -17.93 18.34
CA ALA A 773 -21.02 -17.77 18.72
C ALA A 773 -21.70 -19.09 19.15
N VAL A 774 -21.10 -20.26 18.84
CA VAL A 774 -21.67 -21.59 19.11
C VAL A 774 -20.88 -22.38 20.16
N SER A 775 -19.56 -22.20 20.23
CA SER A 775 -18.68 -22.91 21.17
C SER A 775 -18.53 -22.16 22.49
N GLY A 776 -18.49 -22.90 23.61
CA GLY A 776 -18.24 -22.34 24.95
C GLY A 776 -16.84 -21.76 25.17
N HIS A 777 -15.90 -22.01 24.25
CA HIS A 777 -14.51 -21.51 24.32
C HIS A 777 -14.13 -20.68 23.07
N PRO A 778 -14.60 -19.42 22.95
CA PRO A 778 -14.17 -18.50 21.90
C PRO A 778 -12.65 -18.25 21.87
N GLN A 779 -12.07 -18.08 20.68
CA GLN A 779 -10.65 -17.72 20.52
C GLN A 779 -10.43 -16.20 20.74
N TRP A 780 -10.29 -15.78 22.00
CA TRP A 780 -10.21 -14.36 22.36
C TRP A 780 -9.06 -13.58 21.68
N GLN A 781 -7.88 -14.18 21.46
CA GLN A 781 -6.78 -13.51 20.75
C GLN A 781 -7.17 -13.20 19.29
N SER A 782 -7.77 -14.18 18.59
CA SER A 782 -8.21 -14.05 17.19
C SER A 782 -9.33 -13.00 17.05
N ILE A 783 -10.29 -13.00 17.97
CA ILE A 783 -11.38 -12.01 18.02
C ILE A 783 -10.83 -10.62 18.37
N GLY A 784 -9.90 -10.52 19.32
CA GLY A 784 -9.21 -9.29 19.68
C GLY A 784 -8.40 -8.71 18.52
N LEU A 785 -7.77 -9.55 17.70
CA LEU A 785 -7.06 -9.12 16.49
C LEU A 785 -8.03 -8.55 15.47
N LEU A 786 -9.14 -9.25 15.18
CA LEU A 786 -10.18 -8.80 14.26
C LEU A 786 -10.78 -7.46 14.71
N ALA A 787 -11.13 -7.34 16.00
CA ALA A 787 -11.64 -6.11 16.58
C ALA A 787 -10.62 -4.96 16.53
N SER A 788 -9.33 -5.25 16.70
CA SER A 788 -8.24 -4.27 16.56
C SER A 788 -8.08 -3.81 15.12
N VAL A 789 -7.99 -4.73 14.16
CA VAL A 789 -7.80 -4.41 12.73
C VAL A 789 -8.96 -3.58 12.16
N LEU A 790 -10.20 -3.88 12.56
CA LEU A 790 -11.38 -3.15 12.08
C LEU A 790 -11.70 -1.88 12.89
N GLY A 791 -11.48 -1.90 14.21
CA GLY A 791 -11.85 -0.81 15.12
C GLY A 791 -10.80 0.30 15.27
N LEU A 792 -9.50 -0.05 15.24
CA LEU A 792 -8.41 0.91 15.40
C LEU A 792 -8.42 2.04 14.34
N PRO A 793 -8.64 1.76 13.04
CA PRO A 793 -8.79 2.83 12.04
C PRO A 793 -9.93 3.79 12.38
N GLY A 794 -11.05 3.28 12.93
CA GLY A 794 -12.18 4.10 13.37
C GLY A 794 -11.84 5.07 14.48
N ILE A 795 -11.20 4.58 15.55
CA ILE A 795 -10.73 5.40 16.69
C ILE A 795 -9.81 6.53 16.18
N LEU A 796 -8.86 6.18 15.30
CA LEU A 796 -7.90 7.14 14.77
C LEU A 796 -8.54 8.13 13.78
N ILE A 797 -9.61 7.75 13.06
CA ILE A 797 -10.42 8.65 12.22
C ILE A 797 -11.20 9.69 13.04
N VAL A 798 -11.68 9.33 14.24
CA VAL A 798 -12.30 10.30 15.17
C VAL A 798 -11.29 11.34 15.62
N ILE A 799 -10.10 10.90 16.01
CA ILE A 799 -8.99 11.78 16.46
C ILE A 799 -8.53 12.72 15.33
N THR A 800 -8.39 12.22 14.10
CA THR A 800 -7.88 13.00 12.96
C THR A 800 -8.89 13.95 12.35
N THR A 801 -10.07 13.43 11.98
CA THR A 801 -11.05 14.19 11.19
C THR A 801 -11.96 15.05 12.04
N ARG A 802 -12.13 14.69 13.33
CA ARG A 802 -13.15 15.21 14.26
C ARG A 802 -14.59 15.16 13.70
N LYS A 803 -14.83 14.33 12.69
CA LYS A 803 -16.10 14.22 11.95
C LYS A 803 -16.73 12.85 12.20
N ILE A 804 -17.55 12.79 13.24
CA ILE A 804 -18.27 11.58 13.72
C ILE A 804 -19.02 10.86 12.59
N ILE A 805 -19.49 11.57 11.57
CA ILE A 805 -20.13 11.00 10.37
C ILE A 805 -19.26 9.95 9.64
N TYR A 806 -17.92 10.02 9.73
CA TYR A 806 -17.05 8.97 9.17
C TYR A 806 -17.11 7.64 9.95
N ILE A 807 -17.52 7.64 11.23
CA ILE A 807 -17.83 6.40 11.95
C ILE A 807 -19.06 5.73 11.34
N SER A 808 -20.09 6.51 10.98
CA SER A 808 -21.29 5.99 10.32
C SER A 808 -20.96 5.36 8.95
N TRP A 809 -20.10 6.01 8.16
CA TRP A 809 -19.60 5.44 6.89
C TRP A 809 -18.71 4.21 7.12
N MET A 810 -17.92 4.17 8.20
CA MET A 810 -17.14 2.99 8.58
C MET A 810 -18.04 1.79 8.91
N ILE A 811 -19.14 1.99 9.66
CA ILE A 811 -20.08 0.92 10.02
C ILE A 811 -20.71 0.34 8.74
N ILE A 812 -21.16 1.19 7.81
CA ILE A 812 -21.67 0.77 6.50
C ILE A 812 -20.62 -0.04 5.73
N TYR A 813 -19.36 0.38 5.75
CA TYR A 813 -18.25 -0.34 5.12
C TYR A 813 -17.92 -1.67 5.79
N ILE A 814 -17.98 -1.76 7.13
CA ILE A 814 -17.78 -3.01 7.88
C ILE A 814 -18.86 -4.03 7.50
N CYS A 815 -20.13 -3.61 7.40
CA CYS A 815 -21.21 -4.46 6.88
C CYS A 815 -20.98 -4.89 5.42
N ALA A 816 -20.24 -4.08 4.64
CA ALA A 816 -19.89 -4.37 3.24
C ALA A 816 -18.56 -5.12 3.05
N ILE A 817 -17.85 -5.53 4.11
CA ILE A 817 -16.59 -6.29 4.00
C ILE A 817 -16.72 -7.55 3.12
N PRO A 818 -17.80 -8.37 3.19
CA PRO A 818 -17.97 -9.50 2.29
C PRO A 818 -18.06 -9.10 0.81
N ILE A 819 -18.56 -7.89 0.51
CA ILE A 819 -18.59 -7.36 -0.86
C ILE A 819 -17.18 -6.97 -1.28
N TRP A 820 -16.51 -6.13 -0.48
CA TRP A 820 -15.20 -5.55 -0.79
C TRP A 820 -14.06 -6.56 -0.83
N ASN A 821 -14.04 -7.52 0.09
CA ASN A 821 -12.90 -8.42 0.30
C ASN A 821 -13.13 -9.85 -0.23
N PHE A 822 -14.37 -10.22 -0.61
CA PHE A 822 -14.68 -11.53 -1.20
C PHE A 822 -15.36 -11.42 -2.57
N ILE A 823 -16.56 -10.81 -2.66
CA ILE A 823 -17.32 -10.80 -3.94
C ILE A 823 -16.55 -10.08 -5.05
N LEU A 824 -16.08 -8.85 -4.81
CA LEU A 824 -15.39 -8.07 -5.84
C LEU A 824 -14.05 -8.70 -6.27
N PRO A 825 -13.14 -9.14 -5.38
CA PRO A 825 -11.89 -9.78 -5.79
C PRO A 825 -12.10 -11.14 -6.47
N VAL A 826 -13.01 -11.99 -5.96
CA VAL A 826 -13.30 -13.30 -6.59
C VAL A 826 -13.89 -13.10 -7.99
N TYR A 827 -14.82 -12.15 -8.17
CA TYR A 827 -15.32 -11.81 -9.50
C TYR A 827 -14.20 -11.30 -10.44
N SER A 828 -13.26 -10.52 -9.92
CA SER A 828 -12.13 -9.97 -10.69
C SER A 828 -11.13 -11.04 -11.12
N PHE A 829 -10.78 -11.96 -10.21
CA PHE A 829 -9.89 -13.10 -10.48
C PHE A 829 -10.55 -14.20 -11.32
N TRP A 830 -11.89 -14.30 -11.33
CA TRP A 830 -12.61 -15.19 -12.25
C TRP A 830 -12.67 -14.64 -13.68
N HIS A 831 -12.65 -13.31 -13.84
CA HIS A 831 -12.68 -12.61 -15.13
C HIS A 831 -11.35 -11.85 -15.35
N PHE A 832 -10.25 -12.59 -15.21
CA PHE A 832 -8.86 -12.09 -15.29
C PHE A 832 -8.32 -12.01 -16.74
N ASP A 833 -9.06 -12.62 -17.66
CA ASP A 833 -8.89 -12.68 -19.11
C ASP A 833 -9.90 -11.81 -19.89
N ASP A 834 -10.89 -11.23 -19.19
CA ASP A 834 -11.80 -10.24 -19.77
C ASP A 834 -11.09 -8.88 -19.91
N PHE A 835 -11.01 -8.36 -21.13
CA PHE A 835 -10.45 -7.03 -21.42
C PHE A 835 -11.50 -5.99 -21.82
N SER A 836 -12.79 -6.33 -21.70
CA SER A 836 -13.88 -5.40 -21.96
C SER A 836 -13.96 -4.30 -20.90
N TRP A 837 -14.26 -3.08 -21.36
CA TRP A 837 -14.47 -1.91 -20.49
C TRP A 837 -15.83 -1.94 -19.77
N GLY A 838 -16.72 -2.81 -20.24
CA GLY A 838 -18.04 -3.10 -19.68
C GLY A 838 -19.03 -1.94 -19.73
N SER A 839 -20.26 -2.20 -19.29
CA SER A 839 -21.43 -1.31 -19.46
C SER A 839 -21.43 -0.03 -18.61
N THR A 840 -20.25 0.54 -18.32
CA THR A 840 -20.08 1.74 -17.47
C THR A 840 -20.79 2.95 -18.05
N ARG A 841 -20.75 3.09 -19.39
CA ARG A 841 -21.60 3.96 -20.21
C ARG A 841 -21.89 3.16 -21.49
N VAL A 842 -23.15 3.04 -21.88
CA VAL A 842 -23.53 2.33 -23.13
C VAL A 842 -23.46 3.31 -24.30
N VAL A 843 -22.96 2.87 -25.45
CA VAL A 843 -22.98 3.64 -26.70
C VAL A 843 -24.21 3.23 -27.52
N VAL A 844 -24.83 4.19 -28.21
CA VAL A 844 -25.98 3.93 -29.08
C VAL A 844 -25.56 3.00 -30.23
N GLY A 845 -25.93 1.72 -30.14
CA GLY A 845 -25.63 0.69 -31.14
C GLY A 845 -24.85 -0.54 -30.64
N ASP A 846 -24.36 -0.58 -29.40
CA ASP A 846 -23.63 -1.74 -28.88
C ASP A 846 -24.55 -2.96 -28.63
N GLU A 847 -24.33 -4.07 -29.34
CA GLU A 847 -24.89 -5.37 -28.98
C GLU A 847 -24.23 -5.92 -27.70
N LYS A 848 -25.05 -6.41 -26.76
CA LYS A 848 -24.58 -7.03 -25.51
C LYS A 848 -23.68 -8.22 -25.80
N GLY A 849 -22.39 -8.09 -25.49
CA GLY A 849 -21.40 -9.18 -25.53
C GLY A 849 -20.20 -8.97 -26.47
N LYS A 850 -20.17 -7.91 -27.29
CA LYS A 850 -19.08 -7.69 -28.28
C LYS A 850 -18.13 -6.51 -28.00
N SER A 851 -18.45 -5.61 -27.06
CA SER A 851 -17.66 -4.38 -26.80
C SER A 851 -16.35 -4.60 -26.01
N GLY A 852 -15.59 -5.66 -26.34
CA GLY A 852 -14.26 -5.93 -25.79
C GLY A 852 -13.11 -5.59 -26.76
N ASN A 853 -13.30 -5.82 -28.06
CA ASN A 853 -12.18 -5.84 -29.01
C ASN A 853 -11.91 -4.47 -29.65
N GLY A 854 -11.53 -3.47 -28.84
CA GLY A 854 -10.87 -2.27 -29.37
C GLY A 854 -9.57 -2.61 -30.13
N HIS A 855 -8.88 -3.65 -29.65
CA HIS A 855 -7.74 -4.30 -30.29
C HIS A 855 -8.15 -5.54 -31.12
N ASP A 856 -9.28 -5.49 -31.85
CA ASP A 856 -9.52 -6.48 -32.91
C ASP A 856 -8.45 -6.30 -34.00
N GLY A 857 -7.65 -7.35 -34.21
CA GLY A 857 -6.32 -7.28 -34.83
C GLY A 857 -6.33 -6.62 -36.19
N GLY A 858 -5.48 -5.61 -36.37
CA GLY A 858 -5.40 -4.83 -37.61
C GLY A 858 -4.98 -5.68 -38.80
N THR A 859 -5.94 -6.02 -39.66
CA THR A 859 -5.67 -6.54 -41.00
C THR A 859 -5.12 -5.41 -41.87
N GLY A 860 -3.85 -5.48 -42.24
CA GLY A 860 -3.19 -4.46 -43.06
C GLY A 860 -1.78 -4.14 -42.58
N VAL A 861 -0.95 -3.57 -43.45
CA VAL A 861 0.42 -3.14 -43.13
C VAL A 861 0.45 -1.63 -43.00
N PHE A 862 1.00 -1.11 -41.89
CA PHE A 862 1.12 0.33 -41.69
C PHE A 862 2.04 0.97 -42.75
N ASP A 863 1.43 1.71 -43.68
CA ASP A 863 2.15 2.53 -44.64
C ASP A 863 2.61 3.84 -43.99
N SER A 864 3.87 3.86 -43.57
CA SER A 864 4.51 5.03 -42.97
C SER A 864 4.65 6.23 -43.92
N SER A 865 4.46 6.06 -45.24
CA SER A 865 4.49 7.17 -46.20
C SER A 865 3.25 8.08 -46.12
N ARG A 866 2.13 7.58 -45.57
CA ARG A 866 0.90 8.36 -45.32
C ARG A 866 1.05 9.40 -44.19
N LEU A 867 2.10 9.31 -43.36
CA LEU A 867 2.30 10.19 -42.21
C LEU A 867 3.33 11.29 -42.51
N VAL A 868 2.88 12.54 -42.63
CA VAL A 868 3.75 13.67 -42.99
C VAL A 868 4.46 14.26 -41.77
N MET A 869 5.76 13.96 -41.63
CA MET A 869 6.62 14.46 -40.54
C MET A 869 7.64 15.49 -41.06
N ARG A 870 7.52 16.77 -40.68
CA ARG A 870 8.41 17.88 -41.13
C ARG A 870 8.89 18.74 -39.97
N LYS A 871 9.97 19.53 -40.14
CA LYS A 871 10.39 20.45 -39.07
C LYS A 871 9.44 21.64 -38.99
N TRP A 872 9.35 22.26 -37.81
CA TRP A 872 8.50 23.44 -37.58
C TRP A 872 8.75 24.56 -38.59
N GLN A 873 10.00 24.80 -39.00
CA GLN A 873 10.35 25.81 -40.00
C GLN A 873 9.76 25.50 -41.38
N ASP A 874 9.73 24.21 -41.78
CA ASP A 874 9.19 23.79 -43.07
C ASP A 874 7.67 24.02 -43.12
N TRP A 875 6.98 23.67 -42.03
CA TRP A 875 5.55 23.91 -41.85
C TRP A 875 5.20 25.41 -41.85
N GLU A 876 5.95 26.24 -41.11
CA GLU A 876 5.77 27.70 -41.12
C GLU A 876 6.02 28.33 -42.51
N VAL A 877 6.99 27.82 -43.28
CA VAL A 877 7.24 28.28 -44.65
C VAL A 877 6.06 27.93 -45.57
N MET A 878 5.41 26.79 -45.37
CA MET A 878 4.20 26.41 -46.11
C MET A 878 2.99 27.26 -45.71
N ARG A 879 2.79 27.52 -44.40
CA ARG A 879 1.68 28.33 -43.88
C ARG A 879 1.80 29.82 -44.21
N THR A 880 3.01 30.37 -44.27
CA THR A 880 3.26 31.82 -44.45
C THR A 880 3.82 32.21 -45.82
N GLY A 881 4.27 31.24 -46.63
CA GLY A 881 5.06 31.47 -47.85
C GLY A 881 6.46 32.04 -47.61
N ASN A 882 6.85 32.33 -46.37
CA ASN A 882 8.04 33.13 -46.07
C ASN A 882 9.35 32.30 -46.11
N ARG A 883 9.83 32.05 -47.34
CA ARG A 883 11.08 31.31 -47.62
C ARG A 883 12.33 31.83 -46.90
N LYS A 884 12.32 33.04 -46.32
CA LYS A 884 13.45 33.55 -45.52
C LYS A 884 13.75 32.69 -44.29
N LEU A 885 12.73 32.04 -43.71
CA LEU A 885 12.88 31.16 -42.55
C LEU A 885 13.84 29.98 -42.80
N LEU A 886 13.93 29.47 -44.04
CA LEU A 886 14.89 28.42 -44.42
C LEU A 886 16.35 28.91 -44.40
N SER A 887 16.57 30.19 -44.68
CA SER A 887 17.93 30.74 -44.85
C SER A 887 18.70 30.94 -43.54
N TYR A 888 17.99 31.10 -42.42
CA TYR A 888 18.60 31.46 -41.12
C TYR A 888 19.52 30.37 -40.54
N ASN A 889 19.32 29.10 -40.91
CA ASN A 889 20.16 28.00 -40.43
C ASN A 889 21.42 27.73 -41.28
N ALA A 890 21.52 28.29 -42.49
CA ALA A 890 22.73 28.16 -43.31
C ALA A 890 23.94 28.90 -42.70
N THR A 891 23.70 29.87 -41.81
CA THR A 891 24.73 30.68 -41.14
C THR A 891 24.85 30.39 -39.63
N SER A 892 23.85 29.76 -38.99
CA SER A 892 23.88 29.47 -37.55
C SER A 892 24.60 28.17 -37.19
N SER A 893 24.66 27.19 -38.11
CA SER A 893 25.20 25.83 -37.88
C SER A 893 26.69 25.75 -37.51
N GLY A 894 27.38 26.87 -37.32
CA GLY A 894 28.81 26.93 -36.99
C GLY A 894 29.14 26.94 -35.49
N LYS A 895 28.20 27.26 -34.59
CA LYS A 895 28.46 27.34 -33.14
C LYS A 895 27.29 26.90 -32.26
N ASP A 896 27.67 26.27 -31.14
CA ASP A 896 26.91 25.86 -29.97
C ASP A 896 25.89 24.71 -30.11
N HIS A 897 25.77 23.96 -29.00
CA HIS A 897 24.99 22.73 -28.79
C HIS A 897 25.42 21.49 -29.59
N ARG A 898 26.14 20.58 -28.91
CA ARG A 898 26.25 19.18 -29.33
C ARG A 898 24.87 18.52 -29.20
N PRO A 899 24.31 17.87 -30.25
CA PRO A 899 23.13 17.04 -30.08
C PRO A 899 23.47 15.80 -29.26
N TYR A 900 22.55 15.38 -28.39
CA TYR A 900 22.56 14.00 -27.88
C TYR A 900 22.19 13.09 -29.06
N SER A 901 23.11 12.20 -29.46
CA SER A 901 22.93 11.34 -30.62
C SER A 901 22.01 10.15 -30.31
N SER A 902 20.85 10.12 -30.97
CA SER A 902 20.16 8.91 -31.43
C SER A 902 20.15 7.70 -30.47
N VAL A 903 19.11 7.63 -29.63
CA VAL A 903 18.49 6.32 -29.35
C VAL A 903 17.80 5.86 -30.65
N ALA A 904 17.85 4.56 -30.95
CA ALA A 904 17.51 4.05 -32.28
C ALA A 904 16.02 4.21 -32.62
N THR A 905 15.71 5.05 -33.60
CA THR A 905 14.43 5.02 -34.30
C THR A 905 14.40 3.78 -35.19
N LEU A 906 13.61 2.76 -34.83
CA LEU A 906 13.37 1.60 -35.69
C LEU A 906 12.43 1.96 -36.85
N SER A 907 13.00 2.61 -37.88
CA SER A 907 12.39 2.68 -39.21
C SER A 907 12.62 1.35 -39.94
N PRO A 908 11.56 0.61 -40.36
CA PRO A 908 11.72 -0.64 -41.09
C PRO A 908 12.10 -0.39 -42.56
N THR A 909 13.36 -0.06 -42.81
CA THR A 909 13.87 0.19 -44.16
C THR A 909 14.06 -1.12 -44.93
N SER A 910 13.04 -1.46 -45.71
CA SER A 910 13.14 -1.92 -47.11
C SER A 910 14.52 -2.38 -47.60
N LEU A 911 14.65 -3.68 -47.88
CA LEU A 911 15.70 -4.23 -48.74
C LEU A 911 15.44 -3.78 -50.18
N ASP A 912 16.19 -2.77 -50.65
CA ASP A 912 16.12 -2.32 -52.04
C ASP A 912 17.27 -2.91 -52.88
N HIS A 913 16.92 -3.71 -53.89
CA HIS A 913 17.87 -4.47 -54.70
C HIS A 913 18.40 -3.64 -55.88
N THR A 914 19.56 -2.98 -55.76
CA THR A 914 20.48 -2.80 -56.91
C THR A 914 21.90 -2.41 -56.50
N THR A 915 22.85 -3.34 -56.61
CA THR A 915 24.18 -3.08 -57.22
C THR A 915 24.86 -4.39 -57.60
N VAL A 916 25.61 -4.40 -58.70
CA VAL A 916 26.27 -5.58 -59.26
C VAL A 916 27.78 -5.44 -59.09
N PHE A 917 28.47 -6.50 -58.64
CA PHE A 917 29.75 -7.04 -59.16
C PHE A 917 30.21 -8.24 -58.29
N PRO A 918 31.15 -9.11 -58.73
CA PRO A 918 30.90 -10.55 -58.64
C PRO A 918 31.94 -11.37 -57.85
N ASN A 919 31.68 -12.68 -57.80
CA ASN A 919 32.60 -13.78 -57.47
C ASN A 919 33.11 -13.88 -56.02
N LEU A 920 32.55 -14.84 -55.27
CA LEU A 920 33.30 -16.07 -54.96
C LEU A 920 32.34 -17.27 -54.82
N SER A 921 32.91 -18.48 -54.73
CA SER A 921 32.23 -19.76 -55.03
C SER A 921 31.57 -20.47 -53.83
N MET A 922 30.41 -21.09 -54.09
CA MET A 922 29.95 -22.48 -53.77
C MET A 922 30.50 -23.26 -52.54
N PRO A 923 29.75 -24.23 -51.97
CA PRO A 923 28.64 -25.00 -52.60
C PRO A 923 27.32 -25.14 -51.81
N THR A 924 26.33 -25.74 -52.48
CA THR A 924 25.05 -26.27 -51.96
C THR A 924 25.24 -27.58 -51.16
N PHE A 925 24.28 -28.13 -50.40
CA PHE A 925 23.00 -28.74 -50.81
C PHE A 925 22.07 -29.07 -49.59
N PRO A 926 20.86 -29.70 -49.70
CA PRO A 926 19.70 -29.32 -48.88
C PRO A 926 19.14 -30.45 -47.97
N GLY A 927 18.05 -30.18 -47.22
CA GLY A 927 17.30 -31.24 -46.53
C GLY A 927 15.99 -30.82 -45.84
N HIS A 928 14.86 -31.16 -46.48
CA HIS A 928 13.52 -31.48 -45.94
C HIS A 928 12.77 -30.56 -44.93
N ALA A 929 11.46 -30.46 -45.17
CA ALA A 929 10.45 -30.03 -44.20
C ALA A 929 9.71 -31.25 -43.61
N HIS A 930 9.01 -31.11 -42.47
CA HIS A 930 7.63 -31.65 -42.29
C HIS A 930 6.92 -31.23 -40.98
N THR A 931 5.74 -30.60 -41.14
CA THR A 931 4.47 -30.75 -40.38
C THR A 931 4.38 -31.09 -38.86
N SER A 932 3.78 -30.13 -38.13
CA SER A 932 2.48 -30.27 -37.39
C SER A 932 2.38 -30.77 -35.92
N SER A 933 1.19 -30.53 -35.34
CA SER A 933 0.69 -30.76 -33.95
C SER A 933 1.31 -29.85 -32.87
N ARG A 934 0.57 -29.17 -31.97
CA ARG A 934 -0.69 -29.41 -31.20
C ARG A 934 -0.58 -30.44 -30.04
N THR A 935 -0.33 -29.92 -28.84
CA THR A 935 -1.02 -30.36 -27.60
C THR A 935 -1.12 -29.21 -26.60
N PHE A 936 -2.15 -29.21 -25.75
CA PHE A 936 -2.23 -28.38 -24.55
C PHE A 936 -1.42 -29.03 -23.41
N VAL A 937 -0.74 -28.22 -22.60
CA VAL A 937 -0.95 -28.09 -21.14
C VAL A 937 -0.81 -26.60 -20.80
#